data_AF-I2FQW9-F1
#
_entry.id   AF-I2FQW9-F1
#
_cell.length_a   1.000
_cell.length_b   1.000
_cell.length_c   1.000
_cell.angle_alpha   90.00
_cell.angle_beta   90.00
_cell.angle_gamma   90.00
#
_symmetry.space_group_name_H-M   'P 1'
#
loop_
_entity.id
_entity.type
_entity.pdbx_description
1 polymer ?
#
loop_
_entity_poly.entity_id
_entity_poly.type
_entity_poly.pdbx_seq_one_letter_code
_entity_poly.pdbx_strand_id
1 'polypeptide(L)'
;MASVPLPAQSGSSKPRASATASTRGEKPPTFGIMWTVMRSIGDMSLPFFFSSLSISNSHLVPSSSTPLIVCSNHSNTLLDVAVLASHFPDRRPLHFWAKAGFFKSPITRFILTSSGNIKVDRRNKNNQALFEGTFEAMKAGGAIALFPEGGSYTIPKLAKLKMGAAWAALEYSNFLQLKEGGKRETEVKILPTAAVFDDKSVFRSRGVLRFGKAIRLDAYIEEFLSASSPGTEEAEGKAKAVERVAEEDGTVPATPESMTRTNTSTGTNANQGVKEGVEQYASPAHRAVARLTADLQRAMEELTFNAPDWEMFQAVRLARELTFELAPPAYGDKELKEPIEEYVELSRAFMVLLTIPASTKSKEARQALFAYSSLLHLANTDNTTLARFLRRGSSPFSSTLRSFLLRLPLYVPIFGLSLIPTYILPNALAHHFAAREEESLSSVKTLFSFFLTSMLYGTLLVKTMQWTRWSPPGLLVGLAGVWFLHDLNRSNVDTAYSLVKQLRLGWRARSADLSIHSAKKVERKQEEAVKGRKLFFYGTLVHPKILARVIGNNGSHLRVQNAVLNGARLYHVRGAEYPGLLRDAESGVKGTLVSGLTEGDVRYLDAFEGDEYTRISATVIPDPLAPVERNSDRITNAGSASLHAILSGLTKERMQQLCKTQSIAVDGVEVYSWTAGESKLQMDKTWEFDIFAREHAKNWVGEGEVEHEHEYQIVDSMRGDSTATLTTTPPAATTPTIEGDEWIEARASTLVSEDDKVKAAVVKVCKQLQEKPSIQFYVDKAFPRSEGVRRPKLDNPHLVQALVRARKAAKASLEELLAEIGGDERVQEALGTLAVTKARVLSRAGVELSEDGAAFPFTQALLQSYAAGAAESRKNV
;
A
#
# COMPACT_ATOMS: atom_id res chain seq x y z
N MET A 1 80.58 11.04 -19.53
CA MET A 1 81.01 10.30 -20.74
C MET A 1 79.81 9.49 -21.21
N ALA A 2 78.93 10.11 -21.99
CA ALA A 2 78.94 10.14 -23.47
C ALA A 2 78.11 8.96 -24.02
N SER A 3 76.80 9.13 -24.27
CA SER A 3 76.17 9.71 -25.48
C SER A 3 76.13 8.76 -26.70
N VAL A 4 74.94 8.15 -26.90
CA VAL A 4 74.08 8.08 -28.13
C VAL A 4 74.78 7.99 -29.50
N PRO A 5 74.34 7.09 -30.42
CA PRO A 5 73.37 7.49 -31.46
C PRO A 5 72.24 6.49 -31.80
N LEU A 6 71.05 7.05 -32.02
CA LEU A 6 69.97 6.59 -32.93
C LEU A 6 70.29 7.09 -34.36
N PRO A 7 69.78 6.48 -35.46
CA PRO A 7 68.45 6.86 -35.99
C PRO A 7 67.64 5.80 -36.80
N ALA A 8 66.30 6.01 -36.83
CA ALA A 8 65.32 5.94 -37.96
C ALA A 8 65.32 4.73 -38.95
N GLN A 9 64.22 4.17 -39.50
CA GLN A 9 62.82 4.57 -39.69
C GLN A 9 62.03 3.39 -40.32
N SER A 10 60.68 3.49 -40.32
CA SER A 10 59.71 2.95 -41.30
C SER A 10 59.00 1.58 -41.07
N GLY A 11 57.66 1.65 -40.98
CA GLY A 11 56.79 1.04 -42.00
C GLY A 11 56.08 -0.30 -41.72
N SER A 12 54.75 -0.20 -41.55
CA SER A 12 53.70 -1.14 -42.01
C SER A 12 53.25 -2.35 -41.15
N SER A 13 52.03 -2.17 -40.60
CA SER A 13 50.84 -3.06 -40.62
C SER A 13 50.92 -4.55 -40.98
N LYS A 14 50.47 -5.43 -40.06
CA LYS A 14 49.25 -6.30 -40.17
C LYS A 14 49.10 -7.23 -38.93
N PRO A 15 47.91 -7.83 -38.70
CA PRO A 15 47.29 -7.93 -37.38
C PRO A 15 47.67 -9.19 -36.60
N ARG A 16 47.74 -9.04 -35.27
CA ARG A 16 47.96 -10.13 -34.32
C ARG A 16 46.61 -10.80 -34.04
N ALA A 17 46.30 -11.86 -34.79
CA ALA A 17 45.29 -12.82 -34.40
C ALA A 17 45.75 -13.51 -33.10
N SER A 18 45.14 -13.16 -31.97
CA SER A 18 45.30 -13.88 -30.71
C SER A 18 44.03 -14.69 -30.44
N ALA A 19 43.91 -15.82 -31.15
CA ALA A 19 43.09 -16.91 -30.70
C ALA A 19 43.72 -17.50 -29.44
N THR A 20 43.22 -17.10 -28.28
CA THR A 20 43.53 -17.78 -27.01
C THR A 20 42.33 -18.68 -26.72
N ALA A 21 42.33 -19.85 -27.35
CA ALA A 21 41.57 -20.99 -26.86
C ALA A 21 42.13 -21.36 -25.48
N SER A 22 41.38 -21.10 -24.42
CA SER A 22 41.76 -21.52 -23.07
C SER A 22 41.63 -23.05 -22.97
N THR A 23 42.77 -23.73 -22.98
CA THR A 23 42.88 -25.15 -22.65
C THR A 23 43.17 -25.31 -21.15
N ARG A 24 42.31 -26.08 -20.46
CA ARG A 24 42.55 -27.00 -19.32
C ARG A 24 41.38 -26.96 -18.33
N GLY A 25 40.85 -28.14 -18.04
CA GLY A 25 39.74 -28.38 -17.13
C GLY A 25 39.85 -27.62 -15.82
N GLU A 26 38.99 -26.62 -15.67
CA GLU A 26 38.65 -26.12 -14.35
C GLU A 26 37.92 -27.27 -13.63
N LYS A 27 38.32 -27.55 -12.38
CA LYS A 27 37.56 -28.49 -11.54
C LYS A 27 36.15 -27.91 -11.37
N PRO A 28 35.10 -28.76 -11.26
CA PRO A 28 33.75 -28.27 -11.01
C PRO A 28 33.78 -27.31 -9.81
N PRO A 29 33.00 -26.22 -9.80
CA PRO A 29 33.01 -25.29 -8.69
C PRO A 29 32.68 -26.06 -7.40
N THR A 30 33.63 -26.14 -6.49
CA THR A 30 33.47 -26.84 -5.19
C THR A 30 33.29 -25.83 -4.07
N PHE A 31 32.50 -26.19 -3.06
CA PHE A 31 32.41 -25.42 -1.83
C PHE A 31 33.65 -25.68 -0.95
N GLY A 32 34.35 -24.61 -0.58
CA GLY A 32 35.46 -24.63 0.36
C GLY A 32 35.11 -23.94 1.67
N ILE A 33 36.14 -23.58 2.45
CA ILE A 33 36.00 -23.00 3.79
C ILE A 33 35.13 -21.72 3.82
N MET A 34 35.17 -20.91 2.76
CA MET A 34 34.43 -19.66 2.73
C MET A 34 32.91 -19.84 2.64
N TRP A 35 32.44 -20.97 2.10
CA TRP A 35 31.01 -21.29 2.14
C TRP A 35 30.51 -21.41 3.59
N THR A 36 31.23 -22.18 4.41
CA THR A 36 30.92 -22.36 5.84
C THR A 36 31.01 -21.04 6.59
N VAL A 37 32.05 -20.26 6.34
CA VAL A 37 32.26 -18.94 6.98
C VAL A 37 31.12 -17.98 6.61
N MET A 38 30.83 -17.80 5.32
CA MET A 38 29.80 -16.85 4.87
C MET A 38 28.42 -17.22 5.36
N ARG A 39 28.11 -18.52 5.41
CA ARG A 39 26.87 -18.97 6.00
C ARG A 39 26.80 -18.75 7.50
N SER A 40 27.89 -18.99 8.23
CA SER A 40 27.95 -18.71 9.68
C SER A 40 27.72 -17.23 9.95
N ILE A 41 28.27 -16.36 9.10
CA ILE A 41 28.01 -14.91 9.14
C ILE A 41 26.52 -14.64 8.92
N GLY A 42 25.89 -15.27 7.93
CA GLY A 42 24.45 -15.19 7.68
C GLY A 42 23.61 -15.62 8.89
N ASP A 43 23.88 -16.81 9.43
CA ASP A 43 23.19 -17.38 10.60
C ASP A 43 23.29 -16.47 11.83
N MET A 44 24.41 -15.75 12.01
CA MET A 44 24.61 -14.81 13.12
C MET A 44 24.02 -13.41 12.87
N SER A 45 24.07 -12.92 11.63
CA SER A 45 23.72 -11.53 11.30
C SER A 45 22.25 -11.34 10.94
N LEU A 46 21.61 -12.32 10.31
CA LEU A 46 20.19 -12.23 9.91
C LEU A 46 19.24 -12.04 11.12
N PRO A 47 19.39 -12.76 12.26
CA PRO A 47 18.55 -12.56 13.44
C PRO A 47 18.73 -11.20 14.13
N PHE A 48 19.85 -10.53 13.85
CA PHE A 48 20.13 -9.18 14.33
C PHE A 48 19.47 -8.15 13.41
N PHE A 49 19.59 -8.34 12.10
CA PHE A 49 19.06 -7.42 11.09
C PHE A 49 17.53 -7.47 10.97
N PHE A 50 16.93 -8.67 11.04
CA PHE A 50 15.49 -8.87 10.97
C PHE A 50 14.91 -9.12 12.36
N SER A 51 13.73 -8.55 12.65
CA SER A 51 13.00 -8.90 13.87
C SER A 51 12.43 -10.31 13.82
N SER A 52 12.00 -10.73 12.63
CA SER A 52 11.63 -12.12 12.33
C SER A 52 11.94 -12.42 10.86
N LEU A 53 12.41 -13.63 10.60
CA LEU A 53 12.58 -14.16 9.25
C LEU A 53 11.91 -15.54 9.21
N SER A 54 10.85 -15.65 8.42
CA SER A 54 10.06 -16.88 8.28
C SER A 54 10.36 -17.59 6.97
N ILE A 55 10.11 -18.90 6.95
CA ILE A 55 10.31 -19.73 5.76
C ILE A 55 8.98 -20.39 5.43
N SER A 56 8.43 -20.06 4.27
CA SER A 56 7.14 -20.58 3.81
C SER A 56 7.34 -21.60 2.68
N ASN A 57 6.55 -22.67 2.72
CA ASN A 57 6.47 -23.71 1.69
C ASN A 57 7.79 -24.45 1.41
N SER A 58 8.64 -24.64 2.43
CA SER A 58 9.89 -25.41 2.30
C SER A 58 9.69 -26.84 1.79
N HIS A 59 8.52 -27.45 2.01
CA HIS A 59 8.15 -28.77 1.50
C HIS A 59 8.02 -28.85 -0.03
N LEU A 60 7.91 -27.70 -0.73
CA LEU A 60 7.89 -27.66 -2.20
C LEU A 60 9.30 -27.74 -2.82
N VAL A 61 10.35 -27.61 -2.00
CA VAL A 61 11.73 -27.68 -2.47
C VAL A 61 12.07 -29.13 -2.83
N PRO A 62 12.51 -29.41 -4.07
CA PRO A 62 12.92 -30.76 -4.46
C PRO A 62 14.08 -31.28 -3.61
N SER A 63 14.14 -32.61 -3.47
CA SER A 63 15.20 -33.28 -2.72
C SER A 63 16.60 -32.86 -3.18
N SER A 64 17.57 -32.91 -2.26
CA SER A 64 18.95 -32.47 -2.53
C SER A 64 19.66 -33.22 -3.67
N SER A 65 19.19 -34.41 -4.07
CA SER A 65 19.68 -35.16 -5.23
C SER A 65 19.18 -34.62 -6.57
N THR A 66 18.12 -33.83 -6.61
CA THR A 66 17.51 -33.31 -7.84
C THR A 66 18.29 -32.08 -8.34
N PRO A 67 18.83 -32.07 -9.57
CA PRO A 67 19.44 -30.88 -10.16
C PRO A 67 18.43 -29.72 -10.22
N LEU A 68 18.83 -28.55 -9.72
CA LEU A 68 17.89 -27.46 -9.46
C LEU A 68 18.45 -26.11 -9.90
N ILE A 69 17.62 -25.32 -10.59
CA ILE A 69 17.86 -23.90 -10.83
C ILE A 69 16.88 -23.10 -9.96
N VAL A 70 17.41 -22.48 -8.92
CA VAL A 70 16.67 -21.63 -7.97
C VAL A 70 16.65 -20.21 -8.52
N CYS A 71 15.44 -19.69 -8.74
CA CYS A 71 15.20 -18.35 -9.26
C CYS A 71 14.55 -17.50 -8.17
N SER A 72 15.25 -16.47 -7.67
CA SER A 72 14.72 -15.55 -6.66
C SER A 72 14.59 -14.12 -7.19
N ASN A 73 13.68 -13.33 -6.62
CA ASN A 73 13.70 -11.87 -6.80
C ASN A 73 14.91 -11.25 -6.10
N HIS A 74 15.32 -10.05 -6.52
CA HIS A 74 16.54 -9.39 -6.04
C HIS A 74 16.30 -7.96 -5.57
N SER A 75 15.59 -7.81 -4.46
CA SER A 75 15.20 -6.49 -3.96
C SER A 75 16.22 -5.84 -3.01
N ASN A 76 17.10 -6.63 -2.37
CA ASN A 76 17.95 -6.20 -1.26
C ASN A 76 19.41 -6.67 -1.39
N THR A 77 19.88 -6.85 -2.64
CA THR A 77 21.26 -7.19 -3.00
C THR A 77 21.86 -8.32 -2.14
N LEU A 78 22.81 -8.00 -1.25
CA LEU A 78 23.52 -8.97 -0.42
C LEU A 78 22.58 -9.74 0.54
N LEU A 79 21.54 -9.09 1.05
CA LEU A 79 20.63 -9.71 2.01
C LEU A 79 19.76 -10.78 1.35
N ASP A 80 19.41 -10.65 0.08
CA ASP A 80 18.70 -11.71 -0.66
C ASP A 80 19.54 -12.98 -0.73
N VAL A 81 20.83 -12.84 -1.05
CA VAL A 81 21.79 -13.96 -1.10
C VAL A 81 21.96 -14.59 0.28
N ALA A 82 22.13 -13.77 1.32
CA ALA A 82 22.32 -14.26 2.69
C ALA A 82 21.09 -15.01 3.21
N VAL A 83 19.88 -14.47 3.00
CA VAL A 83 18.61 -15.11 3.38
C VAL A 83 18.46 -16.44 2.65
N LEU A 84 18.64 -16.45 1.32
CA LEU A 84 18.48 -17.66 0.53
C LEU A 84 19.53 -18.72 0.91
N ALA A 85 20.81 -18.36 1.05
CA ALA A 85 21.88 -19.29 1.37
C ALA A 85 21.81 -19.87 2.80
N SER A 86 21.37 -19.07 3.77
CA SER A 86 21.34 -19.48 5.18
C SER A 86 20.11 -20.32 5.51
N HIS A 87 18.98 -20.03 4.86
CA HIS A 87 17.68 -20.64 5.13
C HIS A 87 17.17 -21.59 4.04
N PHE A 88 18.00 -21.96 3.05
CA PHE A 88 17.62 -23.00 2.09
C PHE A 88 17.41 -24.36 2.81
N PRO A 89 16.35 -25.12 2.47
CA PRO A 89 16.08 -26.42 3.07
C PRO A 89 17.25 -27.40 2.97
N ASP A 90 17.35 -28.28 3.96
CA ASP A 90 18.44 -29.25 4.15
C ASP A 90 19.84 -28.64 4.11
N ARG A 91 19.94 -27.32 4.30
CA ARG A 91 21.21 -26.60 4.29
C ARG A 91 21.96 -26.81 2.97
N ARG A 92 21.23 -27.10 1.87
CA ARG A 92 21.75 -27.43 0.53
C ARG A 92 22.62 -26.27 0.00
N PRO A 93 23.88 -26.52 -0.37
CA PRO A 93 24.75 -25.50 -0.95
C PRO A 93 24.22 -24.99 -2.30
N LEU A 94 24.32 -23.68 -2.52
CA LEU A 94 23.84 -23.00 -3.73
C LEU A 94 25.01 -22.33 -4.47
N HIS A 95 25.16 -22.64 -5.75
CA HIS A 95 26.09 -21.97 -6.65
C HIS A 95 25.45 -20.70 -7.21
N PHE A 96 25.83 -19.55 -6.66
CA PHE A 96 25.28 -18.27 -7.10
C PHE A 96 25.95 -17.76 -8.38
N TRP A 97 25.15 -17.26 -9.31
CA TRP A 97 25.63 -16.48 -10.45
C TRP A 97 26.09 -15.08 -10.00
N ALA A 98 27.40 -14.81 -10.09
CA ALA A 98 28.01 -13.57 -9.63
C ALA A 98 28.67 -12.79 -10.78
N LYS A 99 28.55 -11.46 -10.74
CA LYS A 99 29.11 -10.55 -11.76
C LYS A 99 30.63 -10.73 -11.89
N ALA A 100 31.12 -10.87 -13.13
CA ALA A 100 32.55 -11.05 -13.42
C ALA A 100 33.48 -10.00 -12.81
N GLY A 101 32.99 -8.75 -12.65
CA GLY A 101 33.73 -7.67 -12.01
C GLY A 101 34.13 -7.96 -10.56
N PHE A 102 33.37 -8.78 -9.83
CA PHE A 102 33.68 -9.12 -8.44
C PHE A 102 34.84 -10.11 -8.29
N PHE A 103 35.24 -10.81 -9.36
CA PHE A 103 36.37 -11.75 -9.36
C PHE A 103 37.72 -11.08 -9.67
N LYS A 104 37.78 -9.75 -9.81
CA LYS A 104 39.01 -9.02 -10.15
C LYS A 104 40.02 -8.97 -8.99
N SER A 105 39.55 -8.75 -7.77
CA SER A 105 40.44 -8.72 -6.59
C SER A 105 40.75 -10.14 -6.11
N PRO A 106 42.01 -10.47 -5.75
CA PRO A 106 42.37 -11.79 -5.25
C PRO A 106 41.54 -12.25 -4.05
N ILE A 107 41.25 -11.31 -3.13
CA ILE A 107 40.49 -11.59 -1.90
C ILE A 107 39.03 -11.92 -2.24
N THR A 108 38.37 -11.06 -3.02
CA THR A 108 36.97 -11.28 -3.40
C THR A 108 36.82 -12.48 -4.32
N ARG A 109 37.81 -12.73 -5.20
CA ARG A 109 37.90 -13.94 -6.02
C ARG A 109 37.95 -15.18 -5.14
N PHE A 110 38.87 -15.24 -4.18
CA PHE A 110 38.99 -16.36 -3.25
C PHE A 110 37.68 -16.61 -2.50
N ILE A 111 37.07 -15.55 -1.95
CA ILE A 111 35.78 -15.63 -1.25
C ILE A 111 34.70 -16.22 -2.16
N LEU A 112 34.54 -15.69 -3.37
CA LEU A 112 33.48 -16.10 -4.30
C LEU A 112 33.71 -17.53 -4.80
N THR A 113 34.92 -17.88 -5.22
CA THR A 113 35.23 -19.23 -5.72
C THR A 113 35.16 -20.26 -4.59
N SER A 114 35.68 -19.96 -3.40
CA SER A 114 35.58 -20.85 -2.24
C SER A 114 34.14 -20.95 -1.69
N SER A 115 33.27 -19.99 -1.99
CA SER A 115 31.83 -20.09 -1.71
C SER A 115 31.03 -20.75 -2.85
N GLY A 116 31.70 -21.26 -3.89
CA GLY A 116 31.07 -21.95 -5.01
C GLY A 116 30.36 -21.05 -6.04
N ASN A 117 30.67 -19.75 -6.10
CA ASN A 117 30.00 -18.84 -7.05
C ASN A 117 30.48 -19.07 -8.49
N ILE A 118 29.54 -18.99 -9.43
CA ILE A 118 29.80 -19.09 -10.88
C ILE A 118 29.93 -17.68 -11.45
N LYS A 119 30.99 -17.45 -12.21
CA LYS A 119 31.29 -16.16 -12.82
C LYS A 119 30.40 -15.91 -14.04
N VAL A 120 29.71 -14.77 -14.07
CA VAL A 120 28.86 -14.37 -15.19
C VAL A 120 29.34 -13.05 -15.81
N ASP A 121 29.67 -13.09 -17.10
CA ASP A 121 29.95 -11.88 -17.88
C ASP A 121 28.70 -11.43 -18.64
N ARG A 122 28.10 -10.32 -18.18
CA ARG A 122 26.89 -9.74 -18.77
C ARG A 122 27.14 -9.01 -20.10
N ARG A 123 28.40 -8.74 -20.46
CA ARG A 123 28.77 -8.04 -21.71
C ARG A 123 29.05 -9.00 -22.85
N ASN A 124 29.43 -10.24 -22.53
CA ASN A 124 29.69 -11.26 -23.52
C ASN A 124 28.36 -11.84 -24.01
N LYS A 125 28.11 -11.81 -25.32
CA LYS A 125 26.93 -12.44 -25.94
C LYS A 125 27.11 -13.96 -26.12
N ASN A 126 28.34 -14.46 -26.01
CA ASN A 126 28.63 -15.90 -26.07
C ASN A 126 28.55 -16.51 -24.66
N ASN A 127 27.40 -17.13 -24.35
CA ASN A 127 27.10 -17.72 -23.05
C ASN A 127 27.73 -19.11 -22.82
N GLN A 128 28.57 -19.61 -23.74
CA GLN A 128 29.17 -20.96 -23.62
C GLN A 128 29.92 -21.17 -22.29
N ALA A 129 30.75 -20.22 -21.87
CA ALA A 129 31.49 -20.32 -20.61
C ALA A 129 30.58 -20.26 -19.36
N LEU A 130 29.44 -19.58 -19.46
CA LEU A 130 28.43 -19.54 -18.40
C LEU A 130 27.74 -20.91 -18.26
N PHE A 131 27.38 -21.51 -19.38
CA PHE A 131 26.73 -22.82 -19.40
C PHE A 131 27.68 -23.93 -18.96
N GLU A 132 28.96 -23.86 -19.33
CA GLU A 132 29.98 -24.83 -18.90
C GLU A 132 30.06 -24.96 -17.37
N GLY A 133 30.33 -23.86 -16.66
CA GLY A 133 30.39 -23.87 -15.19
C GLY A 133 29.06 -24.23 -14.52
N THR A 134 27.94 -23.85 -15.15
CA THR A 134 26.59 -24.24 -14.68
C THR A 134 26.37 -25.74 -14.84
N PHE A 135 26.77 -26.33 -15.96
CA PHE A 135 26.60 -27.76 -16.25
C PHE A 135 27.50 -28.61 -15.36
N GLU A 136 28.73 -28.17 -15.10
CA GLU A 136 29.63 -28.86 -14.18
C GLU A 136 29.07 -28.90 -12.75
N ALA A 137 28.57 -27.77 -12.25
CA ALA A 137 27.92 -27.71 -10.95
C ALA A 137 26.67 -28.60 -10.88
N MET A 138 25.82 -28.59 -11.91
CA MET A 138 24.62 -29.43 -11.95
C MET A 138 24.94 -30.93 -12.10
N LYS A 139 25.98 -31.31 -12.87
CA LYS A 139 26.48 -32.70 -12.97
C LYS A 139 26.90 -33.26 -11.62
N ALA A 140 27.41 -32.40 -10.72
CA ALA A 140 27.76 -32.80 -9.36
C ALA A 140 26.54 -32.89 -8.41
N GLY A 141 25.31 -32.79 -8.92
CA GLY A 141 24.08 -32.73 -8.13
C GLY A 141 23.84 -31.37 -7.46
N GLY A 142 24.61 -30.35 -7.84
CA GLY A 142 24.54 -29.00 -7.27
C GLY A 142 23.24 -28.27 -7.62
N ALA A 143 22.87 -27.32 -6.76
CA ALA A 143 21.82 -26.35 -7.06
C ALA A 143 22.44 -25.02 -7.50
N ILE A 144 21.92 -24.46 -8.58
CA ILE A 144 22.29 -23.13 -9.07
C ILE A 144 21.31 -22.13 -8.51
N ALA A 145 21.77 -20.99 -8.02
CA ALA A 145 20.92 -19.90 -7.60
C ALA A 145 21.20 -18.65 -8.44
N LEU A 146 20.15 -18.02 -8.94
CA LEU A 146 20.25 -16.80 -9.71
C LEU A 146 19.05 -15.88 -9.50
N PHE A 147 19.24 -14.65 -9.93
CA PHE A 147 18.23 -13.60 -9.90
C PHE A 147 17.86 -13.23 -11.33
N PRO A 148 16.73 -13.74 -11.87
CA PRO A 148 16.44 -13.66 -13.30
C PRO A 148 16.10 -12.24 -13.76
N GLU A 149 15.85 -11.29 -12.86
CA GLU A 149 15.77 -9.85 -13.17
C GLU A 149 17.10 -9.30 -13.74
N GLY A 150 18.22 -9.95 -13.42
CA GLY A 150 19.56 -9.61 -13.92
C GLY A 150 20.13 -8.32 -13.35
N GLY A 151 19.52 -7.78 -12.30
CA GLY A 151 19.89 -6.60 -11.52
C GLY A 151 19.14 -6.65 -10.19
N SER A 152 19.46 -5.74 -9.28
CA SER A 152 18.57 -5.43 -8.17
C SER A 152 17.70 -4.25 -8.54
N TYR A 153 16.49 -4.20 -7.99
CA TYR A 153 15.53 -3.14 -8.29
C TYR A 153 14.77 -2.71 -7.04
N THR A 154 14.46 -1.41 -6.95
CA THR A 154 13.46 -0.90 -6.01
C THR A 154 12.26 -0.35 -6.77
N ILE A 155 11.30 -1.24 -7.00
CA ILE A 155 10.04 -1.00 -7.71
C ILE A 155 8.90 -1.73 -6.96
N PRO A 156 7.62 -1.32 -7.12
CA PRO A 156 6.52 -1.86 -6.32
C PRO A 156 6.08 -3.29 -6.75
N LYS A 157 6.68 -3.83 -7.82
CA LYS A 157 6.38 -5.13 -8.41
C LYS A 157 7.63 -5.86 -8.87
N LEU A 158 7.52 -7.15 -9.19
CA LEU A 158 8.61 -7.91 -9.78
C LEU A 158 9.06 -7.31 -11.12
N ALA A 159 10.38 -7.15 -11.33
CA ALA A 159 10.88 -6.71 -12.63
C ALA A 159 10.71 -7.80 -13.69
N LYS A 160 10.73 -7.41 -14.97
CA LYS A 160 10.67 -8.35 -16.08
C LYS A 160 11.88 -9.28 -16.06
N LEU A 161 11.63 -10.60 -16.07
CA LEU A 161 12.69 -11.60 -16.07
C LEU A 161 13.45 -11.65 -17.41
N LYS A 162 14.74 -11.94 -17.33
CA LYS A 162 15.61 -12.26 -18.47
C LYS A 162 15.60 -13.76 -18.75
N MET A 163 15.81 -14.12 -20.01
CA MET A 163 15.74 -15.50 -20.50
C MET A 163 16.87 -16.43 -20.04
N GLY A 164 17.91 -15.92 -19.37
CA GLY A 164 19.13 -16.69 -19.07
C GLY A 164 18.90 -17.95 -18.22
N ALA A 165 17.94 -17.90 -17.30
CA ALA A 165 17.58 -19.04 -16.46
C ALA A 165 16.92 -20.18 -17.27
N ALA A 166 15.96 -19.81 -18.13
CA ALA A 166 15.27 -20.75 -19.01
C ALA A 166 16.22 -21.36 -20.05
N TRP A 167 17.12 -20.55 -20.63
CA TRP A 167 18.20 -21.04 -21.49
C TRP A 167 19.08 -22.07 -20.78
N ALA A 168 19.59 -21.75 -19.57
CA ALA A 168 20.45 -22.66 -18.83
C ALA A 168 19.75 -24.00 -18.51
N ALA A 169 18.45 -23.95 -18.18
CA ALA A 169 17.65 -25.12 -17.88
C ALA A 169 17.47 -26.03 -19.11
N LEU A 170 17.03 -25.46 -20.24
CA LEU A 170 16.74 -26.20 -21.46
C LEU A 170 17.99 -26.72 -22.17
N GLU A 171 19.09 -25.95 -22.16
CA GLU A 171 20.37 -26.42 -22.71
C GLU A 171 20.96 -27.56 -21.88
N TYR A 172 20.82 -27.51 -20.55
CA TYR A 172 21.26 -28.61 -19.71
C TYR A 172 20.39 -29.86 -19.89
N SER A 173 19.09 -29.67 -20.04
CA SER A 173 18.15 -30.74 -20.40
C SER A 173 18.55 -31.41 -21.73
N ASN A 174 18.86 -30.62 -22.76
CA ASN A 174 19.36 -31.13 -24.04
C ASN A 174 20.67 -31.94 -23.86
N PHE A 175 21.62 -31.40 -23.08
CA PHE A 175 22.87 -32.10 -22.75
C PHE A 175 22.64 -33.47 -22.08
N LEU A 176 21.68 -33.58 -21.15
CA LEU A 176 21.34 -34.85 -20.50
C LEU A 176 20.73 -35.85 -21.47
N GLN A 177 19.81 -35.42 -22.35
CA GLN A 177 19.19 -36.30 -23.34
C GLN A 177 20.19 -36.89 -24.33
N LEU A 178 21.16 -36.07 -24.78
CA LEU A 178 22.25 -36.51 -25.65
C LEU A 178 23.17 -37.55 -24.98
N LYS A 179 23.35 -37.46 -23.65
CA LYS A 179 24.27 -38.33 -22.90
C LYS A 179 23.62 -39.61 -22.37
N GLU A 180 22.33 -39.58 -22.02
CA GLU A 180 21.61 -40.69 -21.38
C GLU A 180 20.74 -41.52 -22.34
N GLY A 181 20.98 -41.41 -23.65
CA GLY A 181 20.31 -42.25 -24.65
C GLY A 181 18.82 -41.96 -24.84
N GLY A 182 18.40 -40.70 -24.66
CA GLY A 182 17.04 -40.26 -25.02
C GLY A 182 15.93 -40.54 -24.00
N LYS A 183 16.23 -40.64 -22.70
CA LYS A 183 15.17 -40.58 -21.67
C LYS A 183 14.36 -39.28 -21.81
N ARG A 184 13.04 -39.40 -21.93
CA ARG A 184 12.11 -38.27 -22.17
C ARG A 184 11.94 -37.35 -20.97
N GLU A 185 11.95 -37.89 -19.75
CA GLU A 185 11.77 -37.09 -18.54
C GLU A 185 13.10 -36.58 -18.02
N THR A 186 13.20 -35.27 -17.84
CA THR A 186 14.40 -34.66 -17.25
C THR A 186 14.24 -34.42 -15.77
N GLU A 187 15.26 -34.78 -15.00
CA GLU A 187 15.27 -34.59 -13.55
C GLU A 187 15.44 -33.12 -13.15
N VAL A 188 15.84 -32.25 -14.09
CA VAL A 188 16.14 -30.84 -13.87
C VAL A 188 14.85 -30.04 -13.68
N LYS A 189 14.82 -29.21 -12.63
CA LYS A 189 13.67 -28.35 -12.34
C LYS A 189 14.10 -26.89 -12.12
N ILE A 190 13.20 -25.96 -12.42
CA ILE A 190 13.33 -24.57 -12.00
C ILE A 190 12.47 -24.35 -10.74
N LEU A 191 13.07 -23.89 -9.65
CA LEU A 191 12.36 -23.55 -8.43
C LEU A 191 12.17 -22.02 -8.35
N PRO A 192 10.93 -21.51 -8.55
CA PRO A 192 10.62 -20.13 -8.25
C PRO A 192 10.67 -19.91 -6.72
N THR A 193 11.31 -18.83 -6.32
CA THR A 193 11.48 -18.43 -4.93
C THR A 193 11.31 -16.91 -4.80
N ALA A 194 10.94 -16.43 -3.63
CA ALA A 194 10.87 -15.00 -3.37
C ALA A 194 11.28 -14.67 -1.93
N ALA A 195 12.19 -13.71 -1.78
CA ALA A 195 12.43 -13.00 -0.53
C ALA A 195 11.53 -11.76 -0.49
N VAL A 196 10.59 -11.75 0.46
CA VAL A 196 9.65 -10.64 0.67
C VAL A 196 9.95 -10.00 2.01
N PHE A 197 10.07 -8.67 2.02
CA PHE A 197 10.35 -7.88 3.23
C PHE A 197 9.18 -6.95 3.51
N ASP A 198 8.84 -6.78 4.78
CA ASP A 198 7.81 -5.84 5.23
C ASP A 198 8.23 -4.39 4.90
N ASP A 199 9.50 -4.09 5.16
CA ASP A 199 10.17 -2.87 4.72
C ASP A 199 11.68 -3.12 4.64
N LYS A 200 12.23 -3.25 3.43
CA LYS A 200 13.65 -3.57 3.25
C LYS A 200 14.61 -2.45 3.67
N SER A 201 14.12 -1.22 3.84
CA SER A 201 14.95 -0.05 4.18
C SER A 201 15.13 0.16 5.68
N VAL A 202 14.24 -0.46 6.46
CA VAL A 202 14.15 -0.35 7.91
C VAL A 202 14.88 -1.52 8.57
N PHE A 203 15.80 -1.18 9.47
CA PHE A 203 16.46 -2.15 10.33
C PHE A 203 15.45 -2.77 11.32
N ARG A 204 15.58 -4.06 11.65
CA ARG A 204 14.60 -4.85 12.43
C ARG A 204 13.25 -5.01 11.74
N SER A 205 13.19 -4.82 10.43
CA SER A 205 12.03 -5.20 9.65
C SER A 205 11.82 -6.72 9.65
N ARG A 206 10.66 -7.18 9.19
CA ARG A 206 10.33 -8.60 9.07
C ARG A 206 10.54 -9.06 7.63
N GLY A 207 10.84 -10.33 7.46
CA GLY A 207 10.94 -10.94 6.14
C GLY A 207 10.39 -12.36 6.09
N VAL A 208 10.09 -12.82 4.88
CA VAL A 208 9.73 -14.20 4.59
C VAL A 208 10.43 -14.66 3.32
N LEU A 209 11.02 -15.85 3.39
CA LEU A 209 11.52 -16.58 2.23
C LEU A 209 10.45 -17.59 1.80
N ARG A 210 9.95 -17.46 0.57
CA ARG A 210 8.87 -18.27 0.04
C ARG A 210 9.36 -19.14 -1.11
N PHE A 211 8.94 -20.40 -1.11
CA PHE A 211 9.17 -21.35 -2.20
C PHE A 211 7.87 -21.60 -2.97
N GLY A 212 7.94 -21.61 -4.30
CA GLY A 212 6.83 -21.95 -5.18
C GLY A 212 6.94 -23.38 -5.71
N LYS A 213 5.95 -23.80 -6.51
CA LYS A 213 5.97 -25.11 -7.15
C LYS A 213 7.08 -25.16 -8.19
N ALA A 214 7.94 -26.17 -8.10
CA ALA A 214 9.01 -26.36 -9.07
C ALA A 214 8.44 -26.65 -10.49
N ILE A 215 8.94 -25.92 -11.48
CA ILE A 215 8.56 -26.02 -12.89
C ILE A 215 9.38 -27.15 -13.52
N ARG A 216 8.67 -28.12 -14.13
CA ARG A 216 9.26 -29.20 -14.93
C ARG A 216 9.52 -28.72 -16.35
N LEU A 217 10.57 -29.24 -16.99
CA LEU A 217 10.98 -28.80 -18.32
C LEU A 217 10.29 -29.59 -19.46
N ASP A 218 9.66 -30.72 -19.16
CA ASP A 218 9.15 -31.69 -20.14
C ASP A 218 8.28 -31.05 -21.24
N ALA A 219 7.43 -30.09 -20.86
CA ALA A 219 6.51 -29.40 -21.78
C ALA A 219 7.19 -28.43 -22.78
N TYR A 220 8.49 -28.16 -22.63
CA TYR A 220 9.24 -27.19 -23.46
C TYR A 220 10.36 -27.85 -24.27
N ILE A 221 10.77 -29.07 -23.93
CA ILE A 221 11.94 -29.71 -24.52
C ILE A 221 11.72 -30.04 -26.00
N GLU A 222 10.57 -30.62 -26.37
CA GLU A 222 10.30 -30.99 -27.76
C GLU A 222 10.35 -29.78 -28.70
N GLU A 223 9.71 -28.68 -28.29
CA GLU A 223 9.75 -27.40 -29.00
C GLU A 223 11.19 -26.84 -29.06
N PHE A 224 11.95 -26.94 -27.98
CA PHE A 224 13.33 -26.48 -27.93
C PHE A 224 14.26 -27.24 -28.88
N LEU A 225 14.15 -28.58 -28.90
CA LEU A 225 15.00 -29.46 -29.71
C LEU A 225 14.64 -29.47 -31.20
N SER A 226 13.38 -29.14 -31.54
CA SER A 226 12.93 -29.02 -32.92
C SER A 226 13.71 -27.98 -33.76
N ALA A 227 14.52 -27.14 -33.12
CA ALA A 227 15.47 -26.24 -33.78
C ALA A 227 16.69 -26.95 -34.42
N SER A 228 16.86 -28.26 -34.19
CA SER A 228 18.03 -29.02 -34.63
C SER A 228 17.82 -29.70 -35.99
N SER A 229 17.83 -28.91 -37.08
CA SER A 229 18.24 -29.35 -38.42
C SER A 229 18.47 -28.12 -39.32
N PRO A 230 19.66 -27.50 -39.31
CA PRO A 230 20.03 -26.62 -40.42
C PRO A 230 20.43 -27.52 -41.60
N GLY A 231 19.52 -27.70 -42.54
CA GLY A 231 19.88 -28.04 -43.91
C GLY A 231 20.81 -26.97 -44.46
N THR A 232 21.83 -27.39 -45.18
CA THR A 232 23.02 -26.67 -45.67
C THR A 232 22.79 -25.42 -46.53
N GLU A 233 21.56 -24.88 -46.62
CA GLU A 233 21.22 -23.78 -47.54
C GLU A 233 21.02 -22.41 -46.86
N GLU A 234 20.77 -22.34 -45.55
CA GLU A 234 20.53 -21.04 -44.86
C GLU A 234 21.80 -20.27 -44.46
N ALA A 235 22.98 -20.90 -44.53
CA ALA A 235 24.24 -20.29 -44.09
C ALA A 235 24.73 -19.18 -45.05
N GLU A 236 24.37 -19.22 -46.34
CA GLU A 236 24.83 -18.24 -47.33
C GLU A 236 24.01 -16.94 -47.33
N GLY A 237 22.75 -16.98 -46.85
CA GLY A 237 21.88 -15.80 -46.79
C GLY A 237 22.21 -14.82 -45.65
N LYS A 238 22.66 -15.35 -44.50
CA LYS A 238 22.91 -14.54 -43.28
C LYS A 238 24.24 -13.78 -43.33
N ALA A 239 25.21 -14.23 -44.13
CA ALA A 239 26.50 -13.55 -44.28
C ALA A 239 26.40 -12.18 -44.97
N LYS A 240 25.43 -11.98 -45.88
CA LYS A 240 25.27 -10.73 -46.64
C LYS A 240 24.45 -9.63 -45.93
N ALA A 241 23.77 -9.95 -44.83
CA ALA A 241 22.95 -9.00 -44.08
C ALA A 241 23.71 -8.31 -42.93
N VAL A 242 24.78 -8.93 -42.42
CA VAL A 242 25.55 -8.43 -41.28
C VAL A 242 26.55 -7.34 -41.67
N GLU A 243 26.92 -7.25 -42.95
CA GLU A 243 27.94 -6.30 -43.44
C GLU A 243 27.42 -4.85 -43.63
N ARG A 244 26.11 -4.60 -43.51
CA ARG A 244 25.51 -3.25 -43.76
C ARG A 244 25.16 -2.42 -42.52
N VAL A 245 25.52 -2.86 -41.31
CA VAL A 245 25.11 -2.15 -40.06
C VAL A 245 26.32 -1.67 -39.22
N ALA A 246 27.53 -1.69 -39.78
CA ALA A 246 28.74 -1.30 -39.06
C ALA A 246 29.28 0.07 -39.49
N GLU A 247 28.51 1.14 -39.27
CA GLU A 247 29.03 2.51 -39.24
C GLU A 247 28.07 3.39 -38.44
N GLU A 248 28.35 3.60 -37.15
CA GLU A 248 28.33 4.93 -36.50
C GLU A 248 28.60 4.85 -34.98
N ASP A 249 29.77 5.41 -34.68
CA ASP A 249 30.18 6.25 -33.56
C ASP A 249 30.12 5.77 -32.09
N GLY A 250 31.31 5.80 -31.48
CA GLY A 250 31.53 5.55 -30.08
C GLY A 250 32.05 6.82 -29.40
N THR A 251 31.31 7.34 -28.41
CA THR A 251 31.80 8.11 -27.26
C THR A 251 30.65 8.71 -26.44
N VAL A 252 30.30 8.17 -25.26
CA VAL A 252 29.71 8.93 -24.11
C VAL A 252 29.96 8.14 -22.79
N PRO A 253 30.35 8.78 -21.66
CA PRO A 253 30.66 8.10 -20.40
C PRO A 253 29.42 7.76 -19.55
N ALA A 254 29.62 6.90 -18.55
CA ALA A 254 28.58 6.25 -17.76
C ALA A 254 27.77 7.16 -16.82
N THR A 255 26.45 7.16 -16.99
CA THR A 255 25.43 7.60 -16.01
C THR A 255 24.31 6.54 -15.90
N PRO A 256 23.51 6.53 -14.81
CA PRO A 256 22.57 5.45 -14.47
C PRO A 256 21.44 5.23 -15.49
N GLU A 257 21.19 6.21 -16.36
CA GLU A 257 20.17 6.14 -17.41
C GLU A 257 20.62 5.36 -18.66
N SER A 258 21.90 5.00 -18.78
CA SER A 258 22.43 4.33 -19.98
C SER A 258 22.31 2.79 -19.96
N MET A 259 21.63 2.18 -18.97
CA MET A 259 21.53 0.72 -18.83
C MET A 259 20.17 0.12 -19.26
N THR A 260 19.24 0.93 -19.76
CA THR A 260 17.92 0.49 -20.26
C THR A 260 17.86 0.27 -21.78
N ARG A 261 18.99 0.28 -22.50
CA ARG A 261 19.01 -0.22 -23.89
C ARG A 261 18.90 -1.76 -23.89
N THR A 262 17.67 -2.24 -23.77
CA THR A 262 17.24 -3.51 -24.37
C THR A 262 17.49 -3.43 -25.87
N ASN A 263 18.14 -4.44 -26.44
CA ASN A 263 18.07 -4.67 -27.89
C ASN A 263 16.66 -5.15 -28.24
N THR A 264 15.74 -4.19 -28.27
CA THR A 264 14.48 -4.20 -29.02
C THR A 264 14.32 -2.75 -29.44
N SER A 265 14.58 -2.46 -30.71
CA SER A 265 14.27 -1.18 -31.32
C SER A 265 12.77 -0.94 -31.25
N THR A 266 12.30 -0.25 -30.21
CA THR A 266 11.01 0.44 -30.24
C THR A 266 11.28 1.85 -30.72
N GLY A 267 11.36 2.01 -32.03
CA GLY A 267 11.16 3.31 -32.66
C GLY A 267 9.72 3.73 -32.41
N THR A 268 9.55 4.86 -31.74
CA THR A 268 8.31 5.62 -31.67
C THR A 268 7.83 5.96 -33.08
N ASN A 269 6.71 5.39 -33.50
CA ASN A 269 5.75 6.04 -34.37
C ASN A 269 4.37 5.47 -34.08
N ALA A 270 3.50 6.33 -33.55
CA ALA A 270 2.07 6.10 -33.45
C ALA A 270 1.46 6.20 -34.84
N ASN A 271 1.02 5.08 -35.41
CA ASN A 271 -0.21 4.92 -36.19
C ASN A 271 -0.23 3.55 -36.88
N GLN A 272 -1.38 2.89 -36.79
CA GLN A 272 -1.89 1.80 -37.62
C GLN A 272 -1.07 0.50 -37.77
N GLY A 273 -1.65 -0.58 -37.24
CA GLY A 273 -1.56 -1.93 -37.79
C GLY A 273 -0.28 -2.71 -37.47
N VAL A 274 -0.42 -4.04 -37.37
CA VAL A 274 0.64 -5.05 -37.22
C VAL A 274 1.08 -5.33 -35.77
N LYS A 275 0.31 -6.20 -35.09
CA LYS A 275 0.78 -6.98 -33.90
C LYS A 275 0.96 -8.48 -34.17
N GLU A 276 0.87 -8.93 -35.43
CA GLU A 276 0.99 -10.36 -35.78
C GLU A 276 2.36 -10.76 -36.37
N GLY A 277 3.27 -9.81 -36.63
CA GLY A 277 4.47 -10.08 -37.44
C GLY A 277 5.75 -10.53 -36.71
N VAL A 278 5.83 -10.47 -35.38
CA VAL A 278 7.12 -10.69 -34.66
C VAL A 278 7.24 -12.10 -34.05
N GLU A 279 6.14 -12.75 -33.68
CA GLU A 279 6.17 -14.15 -33.23
C GLU A 279 6.54 -15.13 -34.36
N GLN A 280 6.31 -14.73 -35.61
CA GLN A 280 6.53 -15.55 -36.80
C GLN A 280 8.01 -15.83 -37.13
N TYR A 281 8.97 -15.05 -36.60
CA TYR A 281 10.40 -15.15 -36.96
C TYR A 281 11.33 -15.68 -35.86
N ALA A 282 10.82 -16.00 -34.67
CA ALA A 282 11.63 -16.59 -33.61
C ALA A 282 11.81 -18.10 -33.84
N SER A 283 13.06 -18.60 -33.81
CA SER A 283 13.35 -20.04 -33.86
C SER A 283 12.56 -20.81 -32.78
N PRO A 284 12.19 -22.09 -33.00
CA PRO A 284 11.48 -22.88 -32.00
C PRO A 284 12.12 -22.87 -30.60
N ALA A 285 13.45 -22.93 -30.52
CA ALA A 285 14.20 -22.80 -29.26
C ALA A 285 13.94 -21.48 -28.52
N HIS A 286 13.93 -20.36 -29.24
CA HIS A 286 13.63 -19.04 -28.65
C HIS A 286 12.20 -18.94 -28.14
N ARG A 287 11.22 -19.55 -28.83
CA ARG A 287 9.83 -19.59 -28.38
C ARG A 287 9.66 -20.43 -27.11
N ALA A 288 10.26 -21.61 -27.08
CA ALA A 288 10.25 -22.48 -25.89
C ALA A 288 10.85 -21.77 -24.67
N VAL A 289 11.99 -21.09 -24.84
CA VAL A 289 12.65 -20.30 -23.79
C VAL A 289 11.78 -19.12 -23.36
N ALA A 290 11.16 -18.40 -24.29
CA ALA A 290 10.28 -17.27 -23.97
C ALA A 290 9.06 -17.74 -23.17
N ARG A 291 8.44 -18.86 -23.57
CA ARG A 291 7.31 -19.48 -22.86
C ARG A 291 7.71 -19.91 -21.45
N LEU A 292 8.82 -20.63 -21.29
CA LEU A 292 9.34 -21.01 -19.97
C LEU A 292 9.68 -19.79 -19.09
N THR A 293 10.21 -18.72 -19.69
CA THR A 293 10.49 -17.46 -18.96
C THR A 293 9.20 -16.78 -18.50
N ALA A 294 8.15 -16.78 -19.33
CA ALA A 294 6.84 -16.25 -18.97
C ALA A 294 6.17 -17.08 -17.86
N ASP A 295 6.32 -18.39 -17.89
CA ASP A 295 5.76 -19.29 -16.87
C ASP A 295 6.50 -19.13 -15.54
N LEU A 296 7.83 -18.94 -15.60
CA LEU A 296 8.64 -18.57 -14.44
C LEU A 296 8.26 -17.19 -13.88
N GLN A 297 8.03 -16.19 -14.75
CA GLN A 297 7.56 -14.85 -14.34
C GLN A 297 6.25 -14.97 -13.56
N ARG A 298 5.25 -15.69 -14.10
CA ARG A 298 3.96 -15.90 -13.42
C ARG A 298 4.12 -16.60 -12.08
N ALA A 299 4.92 -17.67 -12.03
CA ALA A 299 5.16 -18.41 -10.80
C ALA A 299 5.90 -17.58 -9.73
N MET A 300 6.82 -16.70 -10.12
CA MET A 300 7.49 -15.78 -9.19
C MET A 300 6.57 -14.63 -8.77
N GLU A 301 5.75 -14.11 -9.68
CA GLU A 301 4.73 -13.11 -9.38
C GLU A 301 3.77 -13.64 -8.32
N GLU A 302 3.30 -14.89 -8.40
CA GLU A 302 2.45 -15.53 -7.39
C GLU A 302 3.05 -15.48 -5.97
N LEU A 303 4.38 -15.47 -5.84
CA LEU A 303 5.09 -15.41 -4.56
C LEU A 303 5.33 -13.98 -4.03
N THR A 304 4.98 -12.94 -4.80
CA THR A 304 5.24 -11.54 -4.47
C THR A 304 3.96 -10.69 -4.50
N PHE A 305 4.00 -9.52 -3.87
CA PHE A 305 2.84 -8.62 -3.78
C PHE A 305 2.41 -8.01 -5.13
N ASN A 306 3.35 -7.46 -5.90
CA ASN A 306 3.16 -6.87 -7.24
C ASN A 306 2.13 -5.73 -7.33
N ALA A 307 2.37 -4.63 -6.60
CA ALA A 307 1.52 -3.45 -6.75
C ALA A 307 1.78 -2.75 -8.11
N PRO A 308 0.74 -2.19 -8.76
CA PRO A 308 0.89 -1.52 -10.06
C PRO A 308 1.81 -0.29 -10.01
N ASP A 309 1.74 0.46 -8.92
CA ASP A 309 2.43 1.73 -8.67
C ASP A 309 2.75 1.92 -7.16
N TRP A 310 3.46 3.00 -6.83
CA TRP A 310 3.81 3.32 -5.44
C TRP A 310 2.65 3.82 -4.60
N GLU A 311 1.62 4.41 -5.23
CA GLU A 311 0.41 4.85 -4.54
C GLU A 311 -0.28 3.64 -3.91
N MET A 312 -0.59 2.64 -4.74
CA MET A 312 -1.21 1.39 -4.31
C MET A 312 -0.31 0.63 -3.33
N PHE A 313 1.00 0.56 -3.59
CA PHE A 313 1.92 -0.12 -2.68
C PHE A 313 1.85 0.44 -1.25
N GLN A 314 1.84 1.76 -1.12
CA GLN A 314 1.77 2.43 0.18
C GLN A 314 0.38 2.36 0.81
N ALA A 315 -0.68 2.52 0.01
CA ALA A 315 -2.04 2.40 0.50
C ALA A 315 -2.31 1.01 1.10
N VAL A 316 -1.91 -0.05 0.41
CA VAL A 316 -2.02 -1.44 0.89
C VAL A 316 -1.17 -1.67 2.14
N ARG A 317 0.08 -1.21 2.16
CA ARG A 317 0.94 -1.30 3.34
C ARG A 317 0.25 -0.66 4.55
N LEU A 318 -0.27 0.55 4.39
CA LEU A 318 -0.89 1.27 5.48
C LEU A 318 -2.23 0.67 5.90
N ALA A 319 -3.03 0.13 4.98
CA ALA A 319 -4.26 -0.59 5.31
C ALA A 319 -3.97 -1.80 6.21
N ARG A 320 -2.91 -2.56 5.91
CA ARG A 320 -2.42 -3.65 6.75
C ARG A 320 -1.93 -3.14 8.11
N GLU A 321 -1.07 -2.13 8.14
CA GLU A 321 -0.57 -1.54 9.39
C GLU A 321 -1.72 -1.04 10.29
N LEU A 322 -2.74 -0.38 9.72
CA LEU A 322 -3.91 0.10 10.47
C LEU A 322 -4.80 -1.05 10.96
N THR A 323 -5.00 -2.07 10.15
CA THR A 323 -5.83 -3.23 10.49
C THR A 323 -5.19 -4.06 11.60
N PHE A 324 -3.87 -4.16 11.64
CA PHE A 324 -3.15 -5.00 12.60
C PHE A 324 -2.33 -4.19 13.61
N GLU A 325 -2.63 -2.92 13.87
CA GLU A 325 -1.77 -2.09 14.75
C GLU A 325 -1.77 -2.50 16.24
N LEU A 326 -2.93 -2.48 16.89
CA LEU A 326 -3.07 -2.58 18.35
C LEU A 326 -4.36 -3.32 18.72
N ALA A 327 -4.34 -4.01 19.85
CA ALA A 327 -5.52 -4.62 20.46
C ALA A 327 -6.56 -3.54 20.84
N PRO A 328 -7.84 -3.92 21.02
CA PRO A 328 -8.86 -3.02 21.55
C PRO A 328 -8.41 -2.36 22.87
N PRO A 329 -8.87 -1.13 23.19
CA PRO A 329 -8.41 -0.37 24.35
C PRO A 329 -8.49 -1.12 25.69
N ALA A 330 -9.47 -2.01 25.85
CA ALA A 330 -9.63 -2.86 27.03
C ALA A 330 -8.41 -3.74 27.35
N TYR A 331 -7.56 -4.02 26.36
CA TYR A 331 -6.37 -4.89 26.47
C TYR A 331 -5.05 -4.09 26.50
N GLY A 332 -5.10 -2.78 26.75
CA GLY A 332 -3.93 -1.91 26.87
C GLY A 332 -3.23 -1.62 25.54
N ASP A 333 -1.92 -1.36 25.56
CA ASP A 333 -1.10 -0.97 24.39
C ASP A 333 -0.53 -2.19 23.62
N LYS A 334 -1.18 -3.35 23.71
CA LYS A 334 -0.68 -4.59 23.09
C LYS A 334 -0.67 -4.44 21.56
N GLU A 335 0.51 -4.56 20.96
CA GLU A 335 0.65 -4.60 19.50
C GLU A 335 0.02 -5.88 18.95
N LEU A 336 -0.75 -5.73 17.88
CA LEU A 336 -1.07 -6.85 17.02
C LEU A 336 -0.01 -6.88 15.91
N LYS A 337 0.29 -8.06 15.39
CA LYS A 337 1.13 -8.20 14.20
C LYS A 337 0.54 -9.35 13.39
N GLU A 338 0.22 -9.06 12.15
CA GLU A 338 -0.16 -10.08 11.19
C GLU A 338 1.01 -11.05 10.94
N PRO A 339 0.71 -12.33 10.65
CA PRO A 339 1.74 -13.31 10.32
C PRO A 339 2.49 -12.89 9.05
N ILE A 340 3.81 -12.86 9.10
CA ILE A 340 4.64 -12.47 7.96
C ILE A 340 4.56 -13.49 6.82
N GLU A 341 4.18 -14.73 7.14
CA GLU A 341 3.96 -15.80 6.18
C GLU A 341 2.79 -15.51 5.25
N GLU A 342 1.78 -14.76 5.71
CA GLU A 342 0.58 -14.40 4.94
C GLU A 342 0.67 -12.98 4.36
N TYR A 343 1.86 -12.36 4.40
CA TYR A 343 2.06 -10.97 3.95
C TYR A 343 1.54 -10.73 2.54
N VAL A 344 1.85 -11.64 1.60
CA VAL A 344 1.52 -11.50 0.18
C VAL A 344 0.01 -11.63 -0.02
N GLU A 345 -0.59 -12.61 0.63
CA GLU A 345 -2.02 -12.90 0.61
C GLU A 345 -2.83 -11.72 1.17
N LEU A 346 -2.45 -11.21 2.35
CA LEU A 346 -3.10 -10.07 2.98
C LEU A 346 -2.94 -8.78 2.16
N SER A 347 -1.75 -8.54 1.60
CA SER A 347 -1.52 -7.38 0.74
C SER A 347 -2.33 -7.45 -0.56
N ARG A 348 -2.47 -8.63 -1.16
CA ARG A 348 -3.34 -8.83 -2.33
C ARG A 348 -4.81 -8.67 -2.00
N ALA A 349 -5.25 -9.16 -0.84
CA ALA A 349 -6.62 -8.97 -0.38
C ALA A 349 -6.94 -7.48 -0.26
N PHE A 350 -6.11 -6.68 0.42
CA PHE A 350 -6.29 -5.23 0.46
C PHE A 350 -6.22 -4.57 -0.92
N MET A 351 -5.34 -5.03 -1.80
CA MET A 351 -5.26 -4.51 -3.16
C MET A 351 -6.58 -4.72 -3.91
N VAL A 352 -7.20 -5.91 -3.81
CA VAL A 352 -8.54 -6.18 -4.38
C VAL A 352 -9.55 -5.16 -3.85
N LEU A 353 -9.61 -4.95 -2.53
CA LEU A 353 -10.55 -3.99 -1.92
C LEU A 353 -10.31 -2.54 -2.37
N LEU A 354 -9.05 -2.16 -2.63
CA LEU A 354 -8.66 -0.80 -3.03
C LEU A 354 -8.67 -0.59 -4.57
N THR A 355 -9.03 -1.62 -5.33
CA THR A 355 -9.19 -1.59 -6.81
C THR A 355 -10.58 -1.96 -7.29
N ILE A 356 -11.62 -1.88 -6.44
CA ILE A 356 -12.98 -2.21 -6.86
C ILE A 356 -13.38 -1.25 -8.00
N PRO A 357 -13.66 -1.75 -9.22
CA PRO A 357 -14.00 -0.91 -10.35
C PRO A 357 -15.23 -0.06 -10.06
N ALA A 358 -15.24 1.20 -10.52
CA ALA A 358 -16.33 2.16 -10.34
C ALA A 358 -16.74 2.50 -8.87
N SER A 359 -16.06 1.95 -7.85
CA SER A 359 -16.33 2.30 -6.46
C SER A 359 -15.60 3.59 -6.06
N THR A 360 -16.36 4.63 -5.77
CA THR A 360 -15.83 5.89 -5.22
C THR A 360 -15.18 5.65 -3.86
N LYS A 361 -15.74 4.79 -3.00
CA LYS A 361 -15.17 4.44 -1.69
C LYS A 361 -13.84 3.73 -1.79
N SER A 362 -13.68 2.83 -2.74
CA SER A 362 -12.39 2.17 -3.02
C SER A 362 -11.32 3.22 -3.36
N LYS A 363 -11.65 4.17 -4.25
CA LYS A 363 -10.75 5.27 -4.63
C LYS A 363 -10.44 6.20 -3.45
N GLU A 364 -11.46 6.61 -2.69
CA GLU A 364 -11.32 7.48 -1.53
C GLU A 364 -10.44 6.84 -0.43
N ALA A 365 -10.66 5.57 -0.12
CA ALA A 365 -9.86 4.82 0.83
C ALA A 365 -8.40 4.75 0.40
N ARG A 366 -8.14 4.39 -0.87
CA ARG A 366 -6.77 4.33 -1.42
C ARG A 366 -6.04 5.66 -1.28
N GLN A 367 -6.70 6.75 -1.67
CA GLN A 367 -6.15 8.11 -1.60
C GLN A 367 -5.93 8.58 -0.15
N ALA A 368 -6.87 8.31 0.75
CA ALA A 368 -6.75 8.67 2.16
C ALA A 368 -5.62 7.90 2.86
N LEU A 369 -5.48 6.60 2.56
CA LEU A 369 -4.38 5.77 3.02
C LEU A 369 -3.04 6.27 2.48
N PHE A 370 -2.92 6.52 1.17
CA PHE A 370 -1.69 7.05 0.60
C PHE A 370 -1.28 8.41 1.20
N ALA A 371 -2.23 9.33 1.35
CA ALA A 371 -1.97 10.63 1.97
C ALA A 371 -1.50 10.47 3.42
N TYR A 372 -2.15 9.60 4.20
CA TYR A 372 -1.72 9.33 5.57
C TYR A 372 -0.31 8.70 5.64
N SER A 373 0.02 7.75 4.74
CA SER A 373 1.38 7.20 4.60
C SER A 373 2.40 8.31 4.34
N SER A 374 2.10 9.21 3.39
CA SER A 374 2.95 10.33 3.04
C SER A 374 3.17 11.29 4.22
N LEU A 375 2.12 11.57 5.00
CA LEU A 375 2.24 12.41 6.20
C LEU A 375 3.06 11.75 7.31
N LEU A 376 3.03 10.42 7.46
CA LEU A 376 3.91 9.71 8.41
C LEU A 376 5.39 9.96 8.09
N HIS A 377 5.77 9.91 6.81
CA HIS A 377 7.13 10.23 6.36
C HIS A 377 7.46 11.73 6.47
N LEU A 378 6.53 12.62 6.14
CA LEU A 378 6.73 14.06 6.29
C LEU A 378 6.97 14.42 7.76
N ALA A 379 6.19 13.86 8.68
CA ALA A 379 6.32 14.02 10.13
C ALA A 379 7.44 13.18 10.74
N ASN A 380 8.11 12.31 9.96
CA ASN A 380 9.16 11.41 10.41
C ASN A 380 8.75 10.63 11.69
N THR A 381 7.67 9.86 11.56
CA THR A 381 7.09 8.97 12.58
C THR A 381 6.45 7.75 11.89
N ASP A 382 6.08 6.73 12.66
CA ASP A 382 5.37 5.54 12.16
C ASP A 382 3.96 5.42 12.76
N ASN A 383 3.14 4.59 12.10
CA ASN A 383 1.74 4.37 12.44
C ASN A 383 1.57 3.90 13.89
N THR A 384 2.35 2.91 14.33
CA THR A 384 2.23 2.31 15.66
C THR A 384 2.63 3.27 16.78
N THR A 385 3.66 4.08 16.55
CA THR A 385 4.09 5.14 17.49
C THR A 385 2.98 6.18 17.65
N LEU A 386 2.37 6.61 16.54
CA LEU A 386 1.24 7.54 16.58
C LEU A 386 0.02 6.92 17.27
N ALA A 387 -0.30 5.65 16.98
CA ALA A 387 -1.42 4.94 17.59
C ALA A 387 -1.30 4.86 19.12
N ARG A 388 -0.11 4.50 19.64
CA ARG A 388 0.17 4.50 21.08
C ARG A 388 0.10 5.89 21.69
N PHE A 389 0.64 6.88 20.99
CA PHE A 389 0.61 8.26 21.45
C PHE A 389 -0.83 8.75 21.64
N LEU A 390 -1.70 8.51 20.66
CA LEU A 390 -3.11 8.89 20.72
C LEU A 390 -3.88 8.13 21.80
N ARG A 391 -3.56 6.84 22.02
CA ARG A 391 -4.20 6.02 23.05
C ARG A 391 -3.93 6.49 24.49
N ARG A 392 -2.72 7.02 24.75
CA ARG A 392 -2.31 7.47 26.10
C ARG A 392 -2.87 8.82 26.54
N GLY A 393 -3.67 9.49 25.70
CA GLY A 393 -4.47 10.66 26.08
C GLY A 393 -3.65 11.84 26.61
N SER A 394 -3.89 12.25 27.86
CA SER A 394 -3.43 13.54 28.42
C SER A 394 -1.95 13.60 28.84
N SER A 395 -1.25 12.47 29.00
CA SER A 395 0.15 12.47 29.49
C SER A 395 1.14 11.50 28.79
N PRO A 396 1.05 11.31 27.46
CA PRO A 396 1.84 10.32 26.71
C PRO A 396 3.35 10.51 26.84
N PHE A 397 3.82 11.77 26.88
CA PHE A 397 5.24 12.08 27.03
C PHE A 397 5.78 11.67 28.41
N SER A 398 5.07 12.03 29.49
CA SER A 398 5.55 11.80 30.86
C SER A 398 5.63 10.32 31.22
N SER A 399 4.64 9.52 30.82
CA SER A 399 4.61 8.07 31.02
C SER A 399 5.75 7.38 30.26
N THR A 400 5.95 7.76 29.00
CA THR A 400 7.05 7.26 28.18
C THR A 400 8.41 7.67 28.74
N LEU A 401 8.55 8.91 29.23
CA LEU A 401 9.79 9.41 29.83
C LEU A 401 10.13 8.66 31.10
N ARG A 402 9.15 8.45 31.98
CA ARG A 402 9.34 7.62 33.18
C ARG A 402 9.77 6.20 32.81
N SER A 403 9.11 5.59 31.83
CA SER A 403 9.41 4.26 31.32
C SER A 403 10.83 4.15 30.74
N PHE A 404 11.29 5.19 30.04
CA PHE A 404 12.65 5.28 29.48
C PHE A 404 13.70 5.51 30.57
N LEU A 405 13.47 6.45 31.49
CA LEU A 405 14.39 6.75 32.60
C LEU A 405 14.59 5.55 33.54
N LEU A 406 13.52 4.80 33.84
CA LEU A 406 13.61 3.57 34.65
C LEU A 406 14.46 2.49 33.98
N ARG A 407 14.53 2.46 32.65
CA ARG A 407 15.34 1.50 31.88
C ARG A 407 16.71 2.04 31.49
N LEU A 408 16.98 3.32 31.72
CA LEU A 408 18.24 3.97 31.36
C LEU A 408 19.46 3.28 31.99
N PRO A 409 19.45 2.84 33.26
CA PRO A 409 20.57 2.11 33.86
C PRO A 409 20.88 0.78 33.17
N LEU A 410 19.88 0.12 32.59
CA LEU A 410 20.05 -1.09 31.78
C LEU A 410 20.54 -0.74 30.36
N TYR A 411 19.97 0.30 29.77
CA TYR A 411 20.21 0.71 28.39
C TYR A 411 21.58 1.35 28.19
N VAL A 412 22.09 2.14 29.14
CA VAL A 412 23.38 2.85 28.97
C VAL A 412 24.56 1.87 28.82
N PRO A 413 24.74 0.84 29.67
CA PRO A 413 25.82 -0.14 29.49
C PRO A 413 25.69 -0.97 28.21
N ILE A 414 24.46 -1.39 27.87
CA ILE A 414 24.20 -2.18 26.66
C ILE A 414 24.46 -1.32 25.42
N PHE A 415 23.78 -0.18 25.30
CA PHE A 415 23.73 0.60 24.07
C PHE A 415 24.83 1.66 23.93
N GLY A 416 25.43 2.14 25.02
CA GLY A 416 26.57 3.05 24.94
C GLY A 416 27.77 2.39 24.24
N LEU A 417 28.05 1.13 24.57
CA LEU A 417 29.19 0.38 24.02
C LEU A 417 28.86 -0.34 22.70
N SER A 418 27.62 -0.83 22.54
CA SER A 418 27.22 -1.54 21.32
C SER A 418 26.48 -0.65 20.31
N LEU A 419 25.50 0.16 20.73
CA LEU A 419 24.49 0.70 19.80
C LEU A 419 25.00 1.84 18.90
N ILE A 420 25.86 2.70 19.45
CA ILE A 420 26.45 3.82 18.70
C ILE A 420 27.30 3.30 17.52
N PRO A 421 28.33 2.45 17.74
CA PRO A 421 29.12 1.92 16.63
C PRO A 421 28.37 0.90 15.78
N THR A 422 27.40 0.13 16.30
CA THR A 422 26.80 -0.96 15.51
C THR A 422 25.48 -0.62 14.82
N TYR A 423 24.85 0.53 15.11
CA TYR A 423 23.59 0.91 14.45
C TYR A 423 23.58 2.36 13.95
N ILE A 424 24.02 3.32 14.76
CA ILE A 424 24.00 4.74 14.37
C ILE A 424 25.07 5.01 13.32
N LEU A 425 26.31 4.58 13.57
CA LEU A 425 27.42 4.78 12.65
C LEU A 425 27.20 4.05 11.30
N PRO A 426 26.79 2.76 11.24
CA PRO A 426 26.49 2.07 9.99
C PRO A 426 25.37 2.74 9.20
N ASN A 427 24.34 3.27 9.86
CA ASN A 427 23.29 4.02 9.18
C ASN A 427 23.85 5.30 8.54
N ALA A 428 24.71 6.04 9.24
CA ALA A 428 25.37 7.23 8.69
C ALA A 428 26.31 6.89 7.52
N LEU A 429 27.13 5.84 7.66
CA LEU A 429 28.04 5.37 6.61
C LEU A 429 27.29 4.84 5.39
N ALA A 430 26.17 4.14 5.57
CA ALA A 430 25.35 3.67 4.47
C ALA A 430 24.77 4.83 3.64
N HIS A 431 24.32 5.91 4.27
CA HIS A 431 23.93 7.11 3.55
C HIS A 431 25.11 7.81 2.86
N HIS A 432 26.33 7.71 3.38
CA HIS A 432 27.50 8.26 2.71
C HIS A 432 27.91 7.46 1.47
N PHE A 433 28.02 6.13 1.59
CA PHE A 433 28.56 5.26 0.55
C PHE A 433 27.52 4.73 -0.45
N ALA A 434 26.25 4.59 -0.06
CA ALA A 434 25.19 3.96 -0.84
C ALA A 434 23.95 4.84 -1.05
N ALA A 435 24.00 6.16 -0.79
CA ALA A 435 22.86 7.04 -1.07
C ALA A 435 22.43 7.09 -2.55
N ARG A 436 23.27 6.62 -3.48
CA ARG A 436 22.94 6.55 -4.91
C ARG A 436 22.32 5.22 -5.34
N GLU A 437 22.42 4.19 -4.50
CA GLU A 437 21.91 2.83 -4.77
C GLU A 437 21.10 2.36 -3.56
N GLU A 438 19.79 2.60 -3.61
CA GLU A 438 18.87 2.25 -2.52
C GLU A 438 18.91 0.78 -2.14
N GLU A 439 19.05 -0.10 -3.14
CA GLU A 439 19.13 -1.56 -3.00
C GLU A 439 20.36 -2.01 -2.20
N SER A 440 21.38 -1.16 -2.13
CA SER A 440 22.64 -1.39 -1.43
C SER A 440 22.63 -0.81 -0.01
N LEU A 441 21.66 0.04 0.36
CA LEU A 441 21.65 0.71 1.67
C LEU A 441 21.64 -0.29 2.82
N SER A 442 20.73 -1.24 2.81
CA SER A 442 20.60 -2.24 3.87
C SER A 442 21.76 -3.23 3.90
N SER A 443 22.31 -3.56 2.74
CA SER A 443 23.55 -4.36 2.61
C SER A 443 24.74 -3.65 3.23
N VAL A 444 24.93 -2.36 2.96
CA VAL A 444 26.02 -1.56 3.54
C VAL A 444 25.84 -1.39 5.04
N LYS A 445 24.61 -1.13 5.53
CA LYS A 445 24.31 -1.12 6.97
C LYS A 445 24.70 -2.44 7.60
N THR A 446 24.32 -3.57 7.00
CA THR A 446 24.61 -4.91 7.52
C THR A 446 26.11 -5.18 7.58
N LEU A 447 26.85 -4.86 6.51
CA LEU A 447 28.30 -5.08 6.46
C LEU A 447 29.05 -4.28 7.53
N PHE A 448 28.76 -2.98 7.67
CA PHE A 448 29.39 -2.15 8.70
C PHE A 448 28.95 -2.57 10.11
N SER A 449 27.68 -2.90 10.30
CA SER A 449 27.16 -3.37 11.59
C SER A 449 27.84 -4.67 11.99
N PHE A 450 27.95 -5.64 11.07
CA PHE A 450 28.64 -6.90 11.30
C PHE A 450 30.12 -6.71 11.63
N PHE A 451 30.83 -5.87 10.86
CA PHE A 451 32.24 -5.58 11.08
C PHE A 451 32.48 -4.95 12.47
N LEU A 452 31.71 -3.91 12.82
CA LEU A 452 31.87 -3.20 14.09
C LEU A 452 31.44 -4.06 15.28
N THR A 453 30.40 -4.88 15.12
CA THR A 453 29.96 -5.83 16.15
C THR A 453 31.02 -6.92 16.36
N SER A 454 31.59 -7.46 15.29
CA SER A 454 32.65 -8.47 15.37
C SER A 454 33.91 -7.92 16.05
N MET A 455 34.28 -6.67 15.74
CA MET A 455 35.40 -5.99 16.40
C MET A 455 35.14 -5.77 17.89
N LEU A 456 33.92 -5.34 18.25
CA LEU A 456 33.51 -5.13 19.64
C LEU A 456 33.54 -6.45 20.42
N TYR A 457 32.91 -7.50 19.89
CA TYR A 457 32.83 -8.80 20.56
C TYR A 457 34.18 -9.50 20.63
N GLY A 458 35.00 -9.40 19.58
CA GLY A 458 36.38 -9.87 19.60
C GLY A 458 37.21 -9.16 20.66
N THR A 459 37.07 -7.84 20.78
CA THR A 459 37.77 -7.06 21.82
C THR A 459 37.31 -7.46 23.22
N LEU A 460 36.00 -7.64 23.43
CA LEU A 460 35.45 -8.09 24.70
C LEU A 460 35.97 -9.49 25.09
N LEU A 461 36.00 -10.42 24.12
CA LEU A 461 36.55 -11.76 24.31
C LEU A 461 38.04 -11.71 24.67
N VAL A 462 38.84 -10.97 23.90
CA VAL A 462 40.28 -10.82 24.16
C VAL A 462 40.54 -10.15 25.51
N LYS A 463 39.77 -9.13 25.90
CA LYS A 463 39.90 -8.48 27.21
C LYS A 463 39.54 -9.41 28.36
N THR A 464 38.49 -10.23 28.18
CA THR A 464 38.13 -11.26 29.16
C THR A 464 39.22 -12.32 29.28
N MET A 465 39.81 -12.74 28.14
CA MET A 465 40.96 -13.65 28.11
C MET A 465 42.19 -13.04 28.79
N GLN A 466 42.49 -11.76 28.56
CA GLN A 466 43.58 -11.06 29.24
C GLN A 466 43.37 -11.03 30.76
N TRP A 467 42.16 -10.70 31.21
CA TRP A 467 41.79 -10.66 32.63
C TRP A 467 41.90 -12.03 33.32
N THR A 468 41.52 -13.09 32.61
CA THR A 468 41.56 -14.48 33.07
C THR A 468 42.88 -15.20 32.73
N ARG A 469 43.91 -14.45 32.34
CA ARG A 469 45.26 -14.95 31.99
C ARG A 469 45.25 -16.07 30.96
N TRP A 470 44.41 -15.94 29.94
CA TRP A 470 44.27 -16.85 28.81
C TRP A 470 43.89 -18.28 29.20
N SER A 471 43.14 -18.43 30.30
CA SER A 471 42.70 -19.75 30.77
C SER A 471 41.49 -20.29 29.98
N PRO A 472 41.32 -21.62 29.84
CA PRO A 472 40.13 -22.20 29.20
C PRO A 472 38.79 -21.81 29.84
N PRO A 473 38.65 -21.74 31.19
CA PRO A 473 37.45 -21.19 31.81
C PRO A 473 37.21 -19.73 31.42
N GLY A 474 38.27 -18.93 31.26
CA GLY A 474 38.19 -17.56 30.78
C GLY A 474 37.61 -17.43 29.37
N LEU A 475 37.94 -18.37 28.48
CA LEU A 475 37.36 -18.43 27.15
C LEU A 475 35.85 -18.69 27.20
N LEU A 476 35.42 -19.63 28.03
CA LEU A 476 33.99 -19.94 28.22
C LEU A 476 33.24 -18.74 28.81
N VAL A 477 33.79 -18.07 29.81
CA VAL A 477 33.21 -16.84 30.40
C VAL A 477 33.12 -15.73 29.35
N GLY A 478 34.16 -15.54 28.53
CA GLY A 478 34.16 -14.54 27.48
C GLY A 478 33.12 -14.84 26.38
N LEU A 479 33.02 -16.09 25.93
CA LEU A 479 32.01 -16.53 24.96
C LEU A 479 30.60 -16.37 25.53
N ALA A 480 30.37 -16.77 26.78
CA ALA A 480 29.09 -16.58 27.47
C ALA A 480 28.74 -15.09 27.62
N GLY A 481 29.72 -14.23 27.94
CA GLY A 481 29.53 -12.79 28.03
C GLY A 481 29.18 -12.14 26.69
N VAL A 482 29.85 -12.55 25.60
CA VAL A 482 29.51 -12.10 24.24
C VAL A 482 28.11 -12.56 23.84
N TRP A 483 27.77 -13.83 24.08
CA TRP A 483 26.44 -14.37 23.80
C TRP A 483 25.37 -13.62 24.60
N PHE A 484 25.59 -13.40 25.89
CA PHE A 484 24.68 -12.66 26.76
C PHE A 484 24.49 -11.22 26.30
N LEU A 485 25.57 -10.51 25.96
CA LEU A 485 25.48 -9.15 25.42
C LEU A 485 24.75 -9.11 24.07
N HIS A 486 24.99 -10.08 23.20
CA HIS A 486 24.31 -10.19 21.92
C HIS A 486 22.80 -10.42 22.09
N ASP A 487 22.41 -11.36 22.96
CA ASP A 487 21.00 -11.64 23.23
C ASP A 487 20.30 -10.47 23.94
N LEU A 488 20.97 -9.83 24.91
CA LEU A 488 20.48 -8.61 25.54
C LEU A 488 20.24 -7.50 24.54
N ASN A 489 21.18 -7.27 23.61
CA ASN A 489 21.04 -6.23 22.59
C ASN A 489 19.86 -6.55 21.66
N ARG A 490 19.76 -7.81 21.18
CA ARG A 490 18.64 -8.28 20.34
C ARG A 490 17.28 -8.13 21.02
N SER A 491 17.18 -8.47 22.30
CA SER A 491 15.92 -8.50 23.05
C SER A 491 15.45 -7.09 23.47
N ASN A 492 16.36 -6.13 23.64
CA ASN A 492 16.02 -4.79 24.12
C ASN A 492 15.92 -3.72 23.01
N VAL A 493 16.55 -3.93 21.84
CA VAL A 493 16.68 -2.89 20.81
C VAL A 493 15.34 -2.36 20.31
N ASP A 494 14.36 -3.23 20.07
CA ASP A 494 13.05 -2.82 19.53
C ASP A 494 12.29 -1.95 20.56
N THR A 495 12.33 -2.35 21.83
CA THR A 495 11.69 -1.61 22.93
C THR A 495 12.35 -0.26 23.14
N ALA A 496 13.68 -0.21 23.16
CA ALA A 496 14.43 1.03 23.31
C ALA A 496 14.17 2.00 22.15
N TYR A 497 14.20 1.50 20.91
CA TYR A 497 13.90 2.29 19.72
C TYR A 497 12.46 2.82 19.71
N SER A 498 11.50 1.98 20.09
CA SER A 498 10.10 2.39 20.24
C SER A 498 9.91 3.50 21.28
N LEU A 499 10.57 3.39 22.45
CA LEU A 499 10.52 4.43 23.48
C LEU A 499 11.12 5.75 22.99
N VAL A 500 12.26 5.72 22.29
CA VAL A 500 12.88 6.93 21.72
C VAL A 500 11.96 7.60 20.70
N LYS A 501 11.31 6.83 19.82
CA LYS A 501 10.33 7.35 18.86
C LYS A 501 9.13 7.98 19.55
N GLN A 502 8.56 7.30 20.55
CA GLN A 502 7.44 7.80 21.36
C GLN A 502 7.82 9.10 22.10
N LEU A 503 9.04 9.20 22.64
CA LEU A 503 9.53 10.43 23.27
C LEU A 503 9.67 11.58 22.29
N ARG A 504 10.23 11.34 21.10
CA ARG A 504 10.35 12.36 20.06
C ARG A 504 8.98 12.87 19.62
N LEU A 505 8.02 11.98 19.37
CA LEU A 505 6.66 12.38 19.01
C LEU A 505 5.96 13.11 20.16
N GLY A 506 6.09 12.60 21.39
CA GLY A 506 5.50 13.22 22.58
C GLY A 506 6.05 14.62 22.86
N TRP A 507 7.36 14.82 22.65
CA TRP A 507 8.00 16.13 22.74
C TRP A 507 7.46 17.09 21.67
N ARG A 508 7.37 16.64 20.41
CA ARG A 508 6.82 17.44 19.30
C ARG A 508 5.39 17.89 19.57
N ALA A 509 4.53 16.97 20.01
CA ALA A 509 3.14 17.29 20.32
C ALA A 509 3.00 18.22 21.53
N ARG A 510 3.82 18.04 22.58
CA ARG A 510 3.87 18.96 23.73
C ARG A 510 4.36 20.36 23.32
N SER A 511 5.37 20.43 22.45
CA SER A 511 5.92 21.70 21.95
C SER A 511 4.94 22.44 21.05
N ALA A 512 4.08 21.71 20.35
CA ALA A 512 3.00 22.22 19.53
C ALA A 512 1.76 22.69 20.33
N ASP A 513 1.82 22.68 21.66
CA ASP A 513 0.69 22.96 22.58
C ASP A 513 -0.60 22.22 22.22
N LEU A 514 -0.46 21.01 21.68
CA LEU A 514 -1.58 20.11 21.49
C LEU A 514 -1.94 19.52 22.84
N SER A 515 -2.71 20.27 23.62
CA SER A 515 -3.57 19.64 24.59
C SER A 515 -4.44 18.66 23.81
N ILE A 516 -4.26 17.36 24.02
CA ILE A 516 -5.19 16.32 23.53
C ILE A 516 -6.47 16.42 24.37
N HIS A 517 -7.03 17.64 24.48
CA HIS A 517 -8.32 18.00 25.01
C HIS A 517 -9.28 18.35 23.86
N SER A 518 -8.78 18.49 22.63
CA SER A 518 -9.60 18.63 21.42
C SER A 518 -10.28 17.31 21.01
N ALA A 519 -9.74 16.14 21.38
CA ALA A 519 -10.38 14.85 21.11
C ALA A 519 -11.66 14.63 21.93
N LYS A 520 -11.68 15.07 23.19
CA LYS A 520 -12.85 14.93 24.09
C LYS A 520 -14.00 15.90 23.77
N LYS A 521 -13.69 17.04 23.13
CA LYS A 521 -14.70 17.98 22.61
C LYS A 521 -15.27 17.53 21.27
N VAL A 522 -14.56 16.64 20.56
CA VAL A 522 -15.02 15.99 19.33
C VAL A 522 -15.82 14.73 19.65
N GLU A 523 -15.54 13.97 20.72
CA GLU A 523 -16.38 12.84 21.15
C GLU A 523 -17.82 13.28 21.51
N ARG A 524 -18.00 14.42 22.20
CA ARG A 524 -19.34 14.98 22.41
C ARG A 524 -20.02 15.49 21.14
N LYS A 525 -19.25 16.00 20.17
CA LYS A 525 -19.79 16.42 18.86
C LYS A 525 -20.10 15.24 17.92
N GLN A 526 -19.44 14.10 18.12
CA GLN A 526 -19.63 12.92 17.28
C GLN A 526 -20.75 12.01 17.85
N GLU A 527 -20.99 12.04 19.16
CA GLU A 527 -22.25 11.56 19.76
C GLU A 527 -23.45 12.44 19.35
N GLU A 528 -23.26 13.75 19.14
CA GLU A 528 -24.29 14.62 18.54
C GLU A 528 -24.46 14.42 17.04
N ALA A 529 -23.41 14.03 16.29
CA ALA A 529 -23.50 13.76 14.84
C ALA A 529 -24.26 12.47 14.49
N VAL A 530 -24.53 11.60 15.47
CA VAL A 530 -25.47 10.47 15.32
C VAL A 530 -26.93 10.91 15.44
N LYS A 531 -27.21 12.17 15.85
CA LYS A 531 -28.50 12.80 15.61
C LYS A 531 -28.46 13.50 14.26
N GLY A 532 -29.03 12.86 13.24
CA GLY A 532 -29.16 13.45 11.90
C GLY A 532 -29.72 14.88 11.92
N ARG A 533 -29.46 15.64 10.85
CA ARG A 533 -29.80 17.05 10.71
C ARG A 533 -31.29 17.30 10.95
N LYS A 534 -31.60 18.52 11.40
CA LYS A 534 -32.96 18.98 11.65
C LYS A 534 -33.32 20.06 10.64
N LEU A 535 -34.30 19.78 9.79
CA LEU A 535 -34.85 20.77 8.85
C LEU A 535 -36.33 21.03 9.18
N PHE A 536 -36.77 22.24 8.90
CA PHE A 536 -38.19 22.60 8.92
C PHE A 536 -38.70 22.70 7.50
N PHE A 537 -39.67 21.87 7.17
CA PHE A 537 -40.33 21.90 5.87
C PHE A 537 -41.66 22.64 5.95
N TYR A 538 -41.88 23.48 4.95
CA TYR A 538 -43.14 24.13 4.59
C TYR A 538 -43.44 23.78 3.12
N GLY A 539 -44.58 24.23 2.59
CA GLY A 539 -44.86 24.00 1.16
C GLY A 539 -45.08 22.52 0.83
N THR A 540 -44.51 22.06 -0.28
CA THR A 540 -44.74 20.70 -0.83
C THR A 540 -44.05 19.59 -0.03
N LEU A 541 -42.87 19.84 0.55
CA LEU A 541 -42.10 18.86 1.33
C LEU A 541 -42.72 18.48 2.68
N VAL A 542 -43.77 19.19 3.12
CA VAL A 542 -44.62 18.75 4.25
C VAL A 542 -45.31 17.41 3.93
N HIS A 543 -45.55 17.14 2.64
CA HIS A 543 -46.23 15.94 2.19
C HIS A 543 -45.31 14.70 2.33
N PRO A 544 -45.72 13.65 3.07
CA PRO A 544 -44.85 12.52 3.40
C PRO A 544 -44.37 11.72 2.17
N LYS A 545 -45.24 11.55 1.16
CA LYS A 545 -44.87 10.92 -0.14
C LYS A 545 -43.93 11.76 -1.00
N ILE A 546 -44.09 13.09 -1.07
CA ILE A 546 -43.17 13.98 -1.81
C ILE A 546 -41.79 13.95 -1.13
N LEU A 547 -41.74 14.10 0.19
CA LEU A 547 -40.49 13.99 0.95
C LEU A 547 -39.78 12.66 0.69
N ALA A 548 -40.51 11.54 0.72
CA ALA A 548 -39.96 10.21 0.41
C ALA A 548 -39.47 10.08 -1.05
N ARG A 549 -40.20 10.65 -2.01
CA ARG A 549 -39.84 10.67 -3.43
C ARG A 549 -38.56 11.48 -3.68
N VAL A 550 -38.35 12.58 -2.95
CA VAL A 550 -37.16 13.44 -3.04
C VAL A 550 -35.95 12.77 -2.38
N ILE A 551 -36.07 12.20 -1.19
CA ILE A 551 -34.93 11.55 -0.52
C ILE A 551 -34.62 10.15 -1.06
N GLY A 552 -35.52 9.54 -1.84
CA GLY A 552 -35.33 8.24 -2.49
C GLY A 552 -35.53 7.04 -1.57
N ASN A 553 -36.12 7.25 -0.38
CA ASN A 553 -36.47 6.20 0.58
C ASN A 553 -37.75 6.61 1.35
N ASN A 554 -38.36 5.68 2.10
CA ASN A 554 -39.62 5.96 2.80
C ASN A 554 -39.49 6.86 4.06
N GLY A 555 -38.27 7.25 4.45
CA GLY A 555 -38.01 8.07 5.62
C GLY A 555 -38.32 7.37 6.95
N SER A 556 -38.17 6.05 7.03
CA SER A 556 -38.35 5.29 8.29
C SER A 556 -37.40 5.71 9.42
N HIS A 557 -36.25 6.31 9.08
CA HIS A 557 -35.29 6.91 10.00
C HIS A 557 -35.64 8.35 10.41
N LEU A 558 -36.61 8.99 9.73
CA LEU A 558 -36.98 10.39 9.98
C LEU A 558 -38.11 10.49 11.00
N ARG A 559 -37.93 11.34 12.02
CA ARG A 559 -38.98 11.70 12.99
C ARG A 559 -39.55 13.06 12.62
N VAL A 560 -40.87 13.12 12.46
CA VAL A 560 -41.60 14.31 12.02
C VAL A 560 -42.59 14.76 13.09
N GLN A 561 -42.63 16.06 13.34
CA GLN A 561 -43.59 16.69 14.26
C GLN A 561 -44.08 18.02 13.67
N ASN A 562 -45.36 18.33 13.84
CA ASN A 562 -45.89 19.64 13.43
C ASN A 562 -45.26 20.75 14.27
N ALA A 563 -44.93 21.86 13.61
CA ALA A 563 -44.23 22.97 14.22
C ALA A 563 -44.57 24.31 13.55
N VAL A 564 -44.22 25.39 14.24
CA VAL A 564 -44.41 26.76 13.77
C VAL A 564 -43.06 27.45 13.65
N LEU A 565 -42.80 28.04 12.50
CA LEU A 565 -41.69 28.96 12.28
C LEU A 565 -42.18 30.39 12.55
N ASN A 566 -41.60 31.05 13.55
CA ASN A 566 -41.96 32.41 13.92
C ASN A 566 -41.15 33.44 13.11
N GLY A 567 -41.76 34.55 12.71
CA GLY A 567 -41.08 35.63 11.98
C GLY A 567 -40.92 35.40 10.48
N ALA A 568 -41.86 34.68 9.85
CA ALA A 568 -41.85 34.39 8.41
C ALA A 568 -43.26 34.39 7.81
N ARG A 569 -43.34 34.60 6.49
CA ARG A 569 -44.58 34.52 5.70
C ARG A 569 -44.32 33.79 4.37
N LEU A 570 -45.32 33.05 3.90
CA LEU A 570 -45.31 32.35 2.61
C LEU A 570 -46.05 33.15 1.54
N TYR A 571 -45.43 33.30 0.37
CA TYR A 571 -45.99 33.97 -0.79
C TYR A 571 -46.14 33.02 -1.97
N HIS A 572 -47.13 33.27 -2.83
CA HIS A 572 -47.26 32.52 -4.08
C HIS A 572 -46.13 32.88 -5.06
N VAL A 573 -45.47 31.86 -5.62
CA VAL A 573 -44.58 32.02 -6.77
C VAL A 573 -45.43 32.14 -8.04
N ARG A 574 -45.11 33.09 -8.94
CA ARG A 574 -45.87 33.30 -10.18
C ARG A 574 -45.76 32.07 -11.09
N GLY A 575 -46.91 31.46 -11.39
CA GLY A 575 -46.98 30.33 -12.31
C GLY A 575 -46.56 28.98 -11.71
N ALA A 576 -46.29 28.91 -10.40
CA ALA A 576 -45.91 27.69 -9.71
C ALA A 576 -46.84 27.38 -8.53
N GLU A 577 -46.95 26.10 -8.17
CA GLU A 577 -47.83 25.61 -7.10
C GLU A 577 -47.16 25.62 -5.71
N TYR A 578 -45.83 25.82 -5.66
CA TYR A 578 -45.04 25.88 -4.43
C TYR A 578 -44.83 27.33 -3.91
N PRO A 579 -44.60 27.50 -2.59
CA PRO A 579 -44.45 28.83 -1.98
C PRO A 579 -42.99 29.30 -1.85
N GLY A 580 -42.80 30.62 -1.96
CA GLY A 580 -41.56 31.28 -1.51
C GLY A 580 -41.68 31.76 -0.07
N LEU A 581 -40.67 31.48 0.77
CA LEU A 581 -40.61 31.94 2.16
C LEU A 581 -39.74 33.19 2.29
N LEU A 582 -40.30 34.24 2.90
CA LEU A 582 -39.58 35.46 3.28
C LEU A 582 -39.77 35.78 4.77
N ARG A 583 -38.82 36.51 5.35
CA ARG A 583 -38.91 36.95 6.74
C ARG A 583 -39.97 38.02 6.91
N ASP A 584 -40.80 37.86 7.93
CA ASP A 584 -41.84 38.81 8.31
C ASP A 584 -42.08 38.72 9.81
N ALA A 585 -41.66 39.75 10.55
CA ALA A 585 -41.66 39.77 12.01
C ALA A 585 -43.05 39.65 12.64
N GLU A 586 -44.12 39.92 11.88
CA GLU A 586 -45.50 39.92 12.37
C GLU A 586 -46.27 38.62 12.06
N SER A 587 -45.63 37.65 11.39
CA SER A 587 -46.28 36.42 10.90
C SER A 587 -45.57 35.15 11.38
N GLY A 588 -46.30 34.03 11.34
CA GLY A 588 -45.77 32.69 11.58
C GLY A 588 -46.22 31.70 10.51
N VAL A 589 -45.37 30.73 10.19
CA VAL A 589 -45.62 29.69 9.18
C VAL A 589 -45.80 28.34 9.86
N LYS A 590 -46.90 27.64 9.53
CA LYS A 590 -47.12 26.25 9.94
C LYS A 590 -46.38 25.28 9.01
N GLY A 591 -45.76 24.26 9.57
CA GLY A 591 -44.99 23.26 8.83
C GLY A 591 -44.63 22.07 9.71
N THR A 592 -43.60 21.33 9.30
CA THR A 592 -43.13 20.13 10.01
C THR A 592 -41.65 20.21 10.33
N LEU A 593 -41.30 19.99 11.59
CA LEU A 593 -39.94 19.76 12.03
C LEU A 593 -39.57 18.31 11.75
N VAL A 594 -38.56 18.10 10.91
CA VAL A 594 -38.03 16.78 10.56
C VAL A 594 -36.63 16.64 11.15
N SER A 595 -36.41 15.54 11.86
CA SER A 595 -35.13 15.21 12.49
C SER A 595 -34.65 13.83 12.07
N GLY A 596 -33.34 13.66 11.98
CA GLY A 596 -32.72 12.41 11.54
C GLY A 596 -32.31 12.41 10.06
N LEU A 597 -32.29 13.56 9.39
CA LEU A 597 -31.84 13.66 7.99
C LEU A 597 -30.34 13.37 7.87
N THR A 598 -29.97 12.48 6.95
CA THR A 598 -28.58 12.20 6.60
C THR A 598 -28.04 13.27 5.65
N GLU A 599 -26.72 13.36 5.49
CA GLU A 599 -26.11 14.23 4.47
C GLU A 599 -26.57 13.87 3.05
N GLY A 600 -26.85 12.58 2.79
CA GLY A 600 -27.41 12.12 1.52
C GLY A 600 -28.83 12.64 1.29
N ASP A 601 -29.69 12.56 2.31
CA ASP A 601 -31.06 13.10 2.23
C ASP A 601 -31.03 14.61 1.94
N VAL A 602 -30.15 15.36 2.62
CA VAL A 602 -30.00 16.82 2.42
C VAL A 602 -29.47 17.15 1.04
N ARG A 603 -28.55 16.36 0.48
CA ARG A 603 -28.07 16.57 -0.90
C ARG A 603 -29.19 16.45 -1.93
N TYR A 604 -30.10 15.48 -1.77
CA TYR A 604 -31.24 15.34 -2.67
C TYR A 604 -32.28 16.45 -2.48
N LEU A 605 -32.50 16.90 -1.24
CA LEU A 605 -33.35 18.04 -0.93
C LEU A 605 -32.80 19.34 -1.55
N ASP A 606 -31.49 19.54 -1.51
CA ASP A 606 -30.82 20.69 -2.13
C ASP A 606 -30.94 20.69 -3.64
N ALA A 607 -30.81 19.51 -4.26
CA ALA A 607 -31.01 19.36 -5.70
C ALA A 607 -32.46 19.63 -6.11
N PHE A 608 -33.43 19.23 -5.28
CA PHE A 608 -34.85 19.42 -5.52
C PHE A 608 -35.31 20.87 -5.36
N GLU A 609 -34.81 21.58 -4.35
CA GLU A 609 -35.16 22.99 -4.11
C GLU A 609 -34.47 23.93 -5.13
N GLY A 610 -33.34 23.51 -5.71
CA GLY A 610 -32.65 24.25 -6.77
C GLY A 610 -31.95 25.53 -6.28
N ASP A 611 -31.63 26.43 -7.21
CA ASP A 611 -30.94 27.70 -6.93
C ASP A 611 -31.88 28.84 -6.51
N GLU A 612 -33.20 28.60 -6.52
CA GLU A 612 -34.20 29.58 -6.13
C GLU A 612 -34.32 29.78 -4.61
N TYR A 613 -33.75 28.85 -3.83
CA TYR A 613 -33.76 28.88 -2.37
C TYR A 613 -32.35 28.74 -1.77
N THR A 614 -32.17 29.30 -0.58
CA THR A 614 -30.98 29.07 0.25
C THR A 614 -31.39 28.58 1.64
N ARG A 615 -30.64 27.64 2.20
CA ARG A 615 -30.86 27.20 3.59
C ARG A 615 -30.34 28.23 4.57
N ILE A 616 -31.18 28.64 5.50
CA ILE A 616 -30.83 29.50 6.62
C ILE A 616 -31.13 28.80 7.93
N SER A 617 -30.39 29.14 8.99
CA SER A 617 -30.72 28.67 10.32
C SER A 617 -31.86 29.49 10.92
N ALA A 618 -32.82 28.81 11.54
CA ALA A 618 -34.00 29.39 12.15
C ALA A 618 -34.37 28.69 13.46
N THR A 619 -35.18 29.39 14.25
CA THR A 619 -35.75 28.89 15.50
C THR A 619 -37.19 28.45 15.24
N VAL A 620 -37.51 27.22 15.60
CA VAL A 620 -38.81 26.59 15.31
C VAL A 620 -39.47 26.13 16.60
N ILE A 621 -40.79 26.32 16.70
CA ILE A 621 -41.58 25.99 17.89
C ILE A 621 -42.42 24.73 17.57
N PRO A 622 -42.03 23.53 18.03
CA PRO A 622 -42.82 22.32 17.86
C PRO A 622 -44.13 22.40 18.65
N ASP A 623 -45.21 21.83 18.11
CA ASP A 623 -46.49 21.73 18.83
C ASP A 623 -46.49 20.51 19.76
N PRO A 624 -46.55 20.70 21.11
CA PRO A 624 -46.56 19.59 22.06
C PRO A 624 -47.78 18.68 21.95
N LEU A 625 -48.88 19.15 21.34
CA LEU A 625 -50.10 18.36 21.14
C LEU A 625 -50.06 17.52 19.86
N ALA A 626 -49.09 17.77 18.96
CA ALA A 626 -48.92 16.98 17.75
C ALA A 626 -48.02 15.76 18.03
N PRO A 627 -48.41 14.55 17.56
CA PRO A 627 -47.61 13.35 17.76
C PRO A 627 -46.28 13.43 17.00
N VAL A 628 -45.24 12.78 17.55
CA VAL A 628 -43.95 12.59 16.87
C VAL A 628 -43.97 11.22 16.20
N GLU A 629 -44.10 11.21 14.88
CA GLU A 629 -44.28 9.98 14.09
C GLU A 629 -43.15 9.80 13.08
N ARG A 630 -42.93 8.57 12.61
CA ARG A 630 -41.96 8.33 11.52
C ARG A 630 -42.57 8.71 10.18
N ASN A 631 -41.76 9.13 9.22
CA ASN A 631 -42.28 9.47 7.89
C ASN A 631 -42.90 8.25 7.18
N SER A 632 -42.37 7.04 7.41
CA SER A 632 -42.97 5.78 6.92
C SER A 632 -44.40 5.60 7.43
N ASP A 633 -44.63 5.87 8.71
CA ASP A 633 -45.94 5.69 9.36
C ASP A 633 -46.93 6.74 8.84
N ARG A 634 -46.46 7.97 8.56
CA ARG A 634 -47.24 9.03 7.89
C ARG A 634 -47.64 8.63 6.47
N ILE A 635 -46.80 7.90 5.73
CA ILE A 635 -47.14 7.38 4.38
C ILE A 635 -48.21 6.29 4.48
N THR A 636 -48.08 5.36 5.42
CA THR A 636 -49.06 4.28 5.63
C THR A 636 -50.41 4.80 6.12
N ASN A 637 -50.40 5.79 7.03
CA ASN A 637 -51.61 6.40 7.59
C ASN A 637 -52.31 7.37 6.60
N ALA A 638 -51.59 7.85 5.57
CA ALA A 638 -52.15 8.72 4.53
C ALA A 638 -53.25 8.06 3.68
N GLY A 639 -53.52 6.76 3.84
CA GLY A 639 -54.72 6.09 3.31
C GLY A 639 -56.00 6.31 4.13
N SER A 640 -55.91 6.88 5.34
CA SER A 640 -57.04 7.06 6.27
C SER A 640 -57.30 8.51 6.71
N ALA A 641 -56.33 9.41 6.56
CA ALA A 641 -56.49 10.84 6.85
C ALA A 641 -56.33 11.67 5.58
N SER A 642 -57.30 12.52 5.29
CA SER A 642 -57.24 13.47 4.18
C SER A 642 -56.08 14.45 4.37
N LEU A 643 -55.26 14.66 3.34
CA LEU A 643 -54.00 15.43 3.39
C LEU A 643 -54.12 16.83 4.04
N HIS A 644 -55.28 17.48 3.92
CA HIS A 644 -55.59 18.76 4.57
C HIS A 644 -55.63 18.70 6.10
N ALA A 645 -55.63 17.50 6.70
CA ALA A 645 -55.60 17.28 8.15
C ALA A 645 -54.18 17.30 8.73
N ILE A 646 -53.11 17.27 7.91
CA ILE A 646 -51.72 17.17 8.41
C ILE A 646 -51.35 18.35 9.31
N LEU A 647 -51.75 19.57 8.95
CA LEU A 647 -51.47 20.79 9.71
C LEU A 647 -52.75 21.46 10.27
N SER A 648 -53.90 20.80 10.23
CA SER A 648 -55.20 21.40 10.63
C SER A 648 -55.29 21.72 12.12
N GLY A 649 -54.52 21.01 12.96
CA GLY A 649 -54.41 21.29 14.40
C GLY A 649 -53.67 22.59 14.74
N LEU A 650 -52.92 23.17 13.81
CA LEU A 650 -52.24 24.46 13.96
C LEU A 650 -53.16 25.61 13.49
N THR A 651 -54.20 25.91 14.26
CA THR A 651 -55.06 27.08 13.99
C THR A 651 -54.33 28.39 14.31
N LYS A 652 -54.84 29.53 13.81
CA LYS A 652 -54.23 30.86 14.04
C LYS A 652 -54.10 31.17 15.54
N GLU A 653 -55.10 30.77 16.34
CA GLU A 653 -55.11 30.94 17.80
C GLU A 653 -54.05 30.07 18.47
N ARG A 654 -53.89 28.82 18.01
CA ARG A 654 -52.88 27.88 18.51
C ARG A 654 -51.46 28.35 18.18
N MET A 655 -51.23 28.84 16.97
CA MET A 655 -49.94 29.40 16.56
C MET A 655 -49.57 30.63 17.40
N GLN A 656 -50.53 31.53 17.66
CA GLN A 656 -50.30 32.68 18.55
C GLN A 656 -49.99 32.26 20.00
N GLN A 657 -50.63 31.20 20.50
CA GLN A 657 -50.32 30.64 21.82
C GLN A 657 -48.91 30.05 21.89
N LEU A 658 -48.50 29.30 20.86
CA LEU A 658 -47.17 28.69 20.77
C LEU A 658 -46.07 29.78 20.67
N CYS A 659 -46.28 30.80 19.84
CA CYS A 659 -45.33 31.91 19.69
C CYS A 659 -45.18 32.77 20.97
N LYS A 660 -46.21 32.84 21.82
CA LYS A 660 -46.14 33.56 23.12
C LYS A 660 -45.42 32.77 24.22
N THR A 661 -45.45 31.44 24.15
CA THR A 661 -44.98 30.59 25.25
C THR A 661 -43.46 30.37 25.21
N GLN A 662 -42.83 30.39 24.02
CA GLN A 662 -41.37 30.31 23.69
C GLN A 662 -40.50 29.24 24.39
N SER A 663 -40.98 28.56 25.43
CA SER A 663 -40.21 27.68 26.33
C SER A 663 -39.78 26.34 25.73
N ILE A 664 -40.23 26.02 24.51
CA ILE A 664 -39.95 24.76 23.79
C ILE A 664 -39.33 25.05 22.41
N ALA A 665 -38.84 26.27 22.18
CA ALA A 665 -38.19 26.62 20.91
C ALA A 665 -36.94 25.76 20.65
N VAL A 666 -36.80 25.27 19.43
CA VAL A 666 -35.65 24.49 18.96
C VAL A 666 -34.80 25.38 18.06
N ASP A 667 -33.61 25.71 18.54
CA ASP A 667 -32.61 26.46 17.78
C ASP A 667 -31.77 25.53 16.88
N GLY A 668 -31.15 26.12 15.85
CA GLY A 668 -30.25 25.40 14.95
C GLY A 668 -30.97 24.50 13.94
N VAL A 669 -32.23 24.79 13.63
CA VAL A 669 -33.00 24.11 12.58
C VAL A 669 -32.72 24.82 11.24
N GLU A 670 -32.48 24.07 10.17
CA GLU A 670 -32.30 24.64 8.83
C GLU A 670 -33.65 24.77 8.11
N VAL A 671 -33.87 25.84 7.36
CA VAL A 671 -35.08 26.08 6.57
C VAL A 671 -34.71 26.71 5.22
N TYR A 672 -35.38 26.33 4.15
CA TYR A 672 -35.21 26.97 2.84
C TYR A 672 -35.84 28.37 2.86
N SER A 673 -35.16 29.34 2.27
CA SER A 673 -35.61 30.75 2.18
C SER A 673 -35.48 31.20 0.73
N TRP A 674 -36.51 31.88 0.23
CA TRP A 674 -36.56 32.33 -1.17
C TRP A 674 -35.46 33.36 -1.47
N THR A 675 -34.72 33.15 -2.56
CA THR A 675 -33.64 34.04 -3.01
C THR A 675 -33.70 34.44 -4.49
N ALA A 676 -34.59 33.86 -5.29
CA ALA A 676 -34.73 34.15 -6.73
C ALA A 676 -35.40 35.50 -7.10
N GLY A 677 -35.50 36.43 -6.14
CA GLY A 677 -36.00 37.79 -6.34
C GLY A 677 -37.51 37.96 -6.09
N GLU A 678 -37.89 39.13 -5.57
CA GLU A 678 -39.27 39.46 -5.18
C GLU A 678 -40.22 39.62 -6.37
N SER A 679 -39.70 39.93 -7.57
CA SER A 679 -40.50 40.10 -8.80
C SER A 679 -41.22 38.83 -9.25
N LYS A 680 -40.72 37.66 -8.84
CA LYS A 680 -41.32 36.35 -9.09
C LYS A 680 -42.41 35.98 -8.07
N LEU A 681 -42.58 36.75 -6.99
CA LEU A 681 -43.59 36.51 -5.96
C LEU A 681 -44.83 37.38 -6.19
N GLN A 682 -46.00 36.87 -5.80
CA GLN A 682 -47.25 37.62 -5.72
C GLN A 682 -47.38 38.17 -4.30
N MET A 683 -46.83 39.37 -4.06
CA MET A 683 -46.79 39.99 -2.72
C MET A 683 -48.17 40.33 -2.14
N ASP A 684 -49.20 40.36 -2.99
CA ASP A 684 -50.61 40.53 -2.64
C ASP A 684 -51.31 39.22 -2.23
N LYS A 685 -50.68 38.05 -2.43
CA LYS A 685 -51.27 36.74 -2.13
C LYS A 685 -50.44 35.91 -1.17
N THR A 686 -51.04 35.57 -0.04
CA THR A 686 -50.47 34.63 0.93
C THR A 686 -50.74 33.20 0.48
N TRP A 687 -49.72 32.35 0.53
CA TRP A 687 -49.86 30.93 0.20
C TRP A 687 -50.25 30.12 1.45
N GLU A 688 -51.24 29.25 1.34
CA GLU A 688 -51.72 28.40 2.43
C GLU A 688 -51.65 26.91 2.06
N PHE A 689 -51.02 26.12 2.94
CA PHE A 689 -50.85 24.67 2.74
C PHE A 689 -52.18 23.93 2.56
N ASP A 690 -53.25 24.37 3.22
CA ASP A 690 -54.56 23.70 3.18
C ASP A 690 -55.23 23.84 1.80
N ILE A 691 -54.88 24.87 1.03
CA ILE A 691 -55.32 25.05 -0.37
C ILE A 691 -54.55 24.09 -1.27
N PHE A 692 -53.21 24.07 -1.15
CA PHE A 692 -52.35 23.13 -1.88
C PHE A 692 -52.75 21.66 -1.64
N ALA A 693 -52.98 21.29 -0.38
CA ALA A 693 -53.33 19.93 0.00
C ALA A 693 -54.70 19.47 -0.55
N ARG A 694 -55.63 20.39 -0.81
CA ARG A 694 -56.96 20.08 -1.38
C ARG A 694 -56.99 20.11 -2.91
N GLU A 695 -56.29 21.07 -3.50
CA GLU A 695 -56.47 21.41 -4.93
C GLU A 695 -55.32 20.89 -5.81
N HIS A 696 -54.08 20.84 -5.29
CA HIS A 696 -52.87 20.67 -6.10
C HIS A 696 -52.04 19.43 -5.75
N ALA A 697 -52.15 18.86 -4.55
CA ALA A 697 -51.30 17.73 -4.13
C ALA A 697 -51.38 16.48 -5.04
N LYS A 698 -52.53 16.26 -5.70
CA LYS A 698 -52.72 15.18 -6.69
C LYS A 698 -51.82 15.32 -7.93
N ASN A 699 -51.37 16.53 -8.26
CA ASN A 699 -50.50 16.83 -9.40
C ASN A 699 -49.03 16.45 -9.10
N TRP A 700 -48.69 16.20 -7.83
CA TRP A 700 -47.34 15.90 -7.35
C TRP A 700 -47.13 14.43 -6.99
N VAL A 701 -48.21 13.70 -6.63
CA VAL A 701 -48.19 12.28 -6.22
C VAL A 701 -49.54 11.59 -6.54
N GLY A 702 -49.53 10.41 -7.17
CA GLY A 702 -50.74 9.64 -7.52
C GLY A 702 -50.46 8.30 -8.22
N GLU A 703 -51.49 7.49 -8.48
CA GLU A 703 -51.38 6.19 -9.21
C GLU A 703 -51.52 6.33 -10.75
N GLY A 704 -51.52 7.56 -11.28
CA GLY A 704 -51.60 7.90 -12.71
C GLY A 704 -50.49 8.87 -13.17
N GLU A 705 -50.64 9.49 -14.35
CA GLU A 705 -49.69 10.51 -14.83
C GLU A 705 -49.58 11.68 -13.84
N VAL A 706 -48.38 11.90 -13.31
CA VAL A 706 -48.04 12.99 -12.39
C VAL A 706 -47.53 14.17 -13.21
N GLU A 707 -48.27 15.29 -13.24
CA GLU A 707 -47.94 16.47 -14.06
C GLU A 707 -46.56 17.08 -13.72
N HIS A 708 -46.13 16.98 -12.46
CA HIS A 708 -44.84 17.52 -11.99
C HIS A 708 -43.69 16.50 -11.95
N GLU A 709 -43.76 15.40 -12.73
CA GLU A 709 -42.66 14.41 -12.77
C GLU A 709 -41.31 15.04 -13.20
N HIS A 710 -41.36 16.12 -13.99
CA HIS A 710 -40.18 16.85 -14.46
C HIS A 710 -39.35 17.49 -13.33
N GLU A 711 -39.98 17.90 -12.22
CA GLU A 711 -39.31 18.48 -11.04
C GLU A 711 -38.41 17.44 -10.31
N TYR A 712 -38.68 16.14 -10.52
CA TYR A 712 -37.87 15.07 -9.92
C TYR A 712 -36.72 14.60 -10.81
N GLN A 713 -36.65 15.02 -12.08
CA GLN A 713 -35.64 14.57 -13.05
C GLN A 713 -34.21 14.89 -12.58
N ILE A 714 -33.99 16.02 -11.91
CA ILE A 714 -32.68 16.40 -11.38
C ILE A 714 -32.24 15.42 -10.28
N VAL A 715 -33.16 15.03 -9.39
CA VAL A 715 -32.89 14.06 -8.32
C VAL A 715 -32.72 12.66 -8.90
N ASP A 716 -33.47 12.31 -9.94
CA ASP A 716 -33.38 11.00 -10.61
C ASP A 716 -32.11 10.85 -11.45
N SER A 717 -31.65 11.90 -12.12
CA SER A 717 -30.34 11.92 -12.80
C SER A 717 -29.19 11.73 -11.81
N MET A 718 -29.26 12.37 -10.62
CA MET A 718 -28.30 12.15 -9.54
C MET A 718 -28.32 10.71 -8.99
N ARG A 719 -29.38 9.93 -9.25
CA ARG A 719 -29.47 8.50 -8.91
C ARG A 719 -29.05 7.59 -10.07
N GLY A 720 -29.27 8.00 -11.32
CA GLY A 720 -29.10 7.22 -12.55
C GLY A 720 -27.67 7.03 -13.08
N ASP A 721 -26.69 7.81 -12.60
CA ASP A 721 -25.27 7.68 -12.97
C ASP A 721 -24.58 6.38 -12.48
N SER A 722 -25.36 5.39 -12.00
CA SER A 722 -24.87 4.12 -11.48
C SER A 722 -24.92 2.94 -12.48
N THR A 723 -25.29 3.16 -13.73
CA THR A 723 -25.35 2.08 -14.75
C THR A 723 -24.88 2.51 -16.13
N ALA A 724 -23.59 2.30 -16.41
CA ALA A 724 -23.09 2.14 -17.79
C ALA A 724 -22.07 0.98 -17.84
N THR A 725 -22.29 0.10 -18.80
CA THR A 725 -21.90 -1.31 -18.82
C THR A 725 -20.63 -1.56 -19.64
N LEU A 726 -19.75 -2.40 -19.07
CA LEU A 726 -18.78 -3.35 -19.66
C LEU A 726 -18.06 -3.01 -20.98
N THR A 727 -16.72 -2.99 -20.90
CA THR A 727 -15.88 -3.77 -21.84
C THR A 727 -14.59 -4.25 -21.18
N THR A 728 -14.33 -5.53 -21.35
CA THR A 728 -13.20 -6.31 -20.86
C THR A 728 -11.94 -6.05 -21.70
N THR A 729 -10.88 -5.49 -21.11
CA THR A 729 -9.43 -5.73 -21.38
C THR A 729 -8.64 -4.79 -20.45
N PRO A 730 -7.61 -5.23 -19.70
CA PRO A 730 -6.82 -4.32 -18.89
C PRO A 730 -5.93 -3.45 -19.80
N PRO A 731 -6.01 -2.10 -19.77
CA PRO A 731 -5.11 -1.30 -20.58
C PRO A 731 -3.72 -1.31 -19.96
N ALA A 732 -2.74 -1.46 -20.86
CA ALA A 732 -1.33 -1.33 -20.56
C ALA A 732 -1.00 0.04 -19.94
N ALA A 733 0.05 0.07 -19.13
CA ALA A 733 0.53 1.24 -18.42
C ALA A 733 0.70 2.47 -19.34
N THR A 734 -0.15 3.47 -19.14
CA THR A 734 0.05 4.83 -19.63
C THR A 734 0.59 5.67 -18.49
N THR A 735 1.72 6.32 -18.74
CA THR A 735 2.32 7.34 -17.87
C THR A 735 1.28 8.43 -17.56
N PRO A 736 1.01 8.81 -16.29
CA PRO A 736 -0.01 9.81 -16.02
C PRO A 736 0.57 11.20 -16.29
N THR A 737 -0.01 11.90 -17.27
CA THR A 737 0.21 13.33 -17.52
C THR A 737 -0.97 14.15 -16.99
N ILE A 738 -0.68 14.99 -15.99
CA ILE A 738 -1.24 16.32 -15.70
C ILE A 738 -2.70 16.44 -15.18
N GLU A 739 -3.64 15.57 -15.51
CA GLU A 739 -5.01 15.60 -14.89
C GLU A 739 -5.13 14.79 -13.58
N GLY A 740 -4.17 13.89 -13.31
CA GLY A 740 -4.24 12.91 -12.21
C GLY A 740 -3.95 13.41 -10.80
N ASP A 741 -3.52 14.66 -10.62
CA ASP A 741 -2.97 15.16 -9.35
C ASP A 741 -3.89 16.13 -8.59
N GLU A 742 -5.02 16.55 -9.18
CA GLU A 742 -5.94 17.51 -8.55
C GLU A 742 -6.49 17.00 -7.21
N TRP A 743 -6.63 15.68 -7.07
CA TRP A 743 -7.10 15.08 -5.82
C TRP A 743 -6.08 15.24 -4.67
N ILE A 744 -4.77 15.32 -4.96
CA ILE A 744 -3.73 15.50 -3.94
C ILE A 744 -3.88 16.89 -3.32
N GLU A 745 -4.06 17.92 -4.15
CA GLU A 745 -4.33 19.30 -3.73
C GLU A 745 -5.63 19.39 -2.92
N ALA A 746 -6.71 18.79 -3.44
CA ALA A 746 -8.00 18.75 -2.74
C ALA A 746 -7.87 18.06 -1.38
N ARG A 747 -7.22 16.90 -1.33
CA ARG A 747 -7.01 16.14 -0.09
C ARG A 747 -6.13 16.91 0.89
N ALA A 748 -5.02 17.50 0.44
CA ALA A 748 -4.17 18.33 1.29
C ALA A 748 -4.94 19.50 1.92
N SER A 749 -5.85 20.11 1.16
CA SER A 749 -6.73 21.18 1.64
C SER A 749 -7.72 20.71 2.71
N THR A 750 -8.23 19.46 2.64
CA THR A 750 -9.05 18.88 3.72
C THR A 750 -8.26 18.62 5.01
N LEU A 751 -6.95 18.40 4.90
CA LEU A 751 -6.08 18.10 6.05
C LEU A 751 -5.56 19.37 6.72
N VAL A 752 -5.23 20.39 5.93
CA VAL A 752 -4.59 21.63 6.37
C VAL A 752 -5.37 22.84 5.83
N SER A 753 -6.09 23.55 6.70
CA SER A 753 -6.93 24.69 6.34
C SER A 753 -6.24 26.05 6.51
N GLU A 754 -5.25 26.16 7.41
CA GLU A 754 -4.75 27.47 7.89
C GLU A 754 -3.27 27.74 7.54
N ASP A 755 -2.50 26.73 7.11
CA ASP A 755 -1.05 26.87 6.84
C ASP A 755 -0.72 26.41 5.41
N ASP A 756 -0.63 27.37 4.50
CA ASP A 756 -0.28 27.12 3.09
C ASP A 756 1.09 26.46 2.92
N LYS A 757 2.05 26.66 3.84
CA LYS A 757 3.38 26.03 3.75
C LYS A 757 3.31 24.55 4.10
N VAL A 758 2.56 24.20 5.14
CA VAL A 758 2.34 22.79 5.50
C VAL A 758 1.52 22.08 4.42
N LYS A 759 0.48 22.73 3.89
CA LYS A 759 -0.30 22.22 2.74
C LYS A 759 0.60 21.95 1.53
N ALA A 760 1.41 22.93 1.12
CA ALA A 760 2.34 22.79 0.01
C ALA A 760 3.37 21.68 0.26
N ALA A 761 3.86 21.53 1.50
CA ALA A 761 4.77 20.44 1.85
C ALA A 761 4.10 19.05 1.77
N VAL A 762 2.82 18.94 2.17
CA VAL A 762 2.04 17.70 2.01
C VAL A 762 1.90 17.35 0.53
N VAL A 763 1.44 18.29 -0.30
CA VAL A 763 1.30 18.07 -1.76
C VAL A 763 2.62 17.63 -2.37
N LYS A 764 3.72 18.31 -2.01
CA LYS A 764 5.06 17.99 -2.52
C LYS A 764 5.51 16.59 -2.16
N VAL A 765 5.30 16.15 -0.91
CA VAL A 765 5.66 14.80 -0.49
C VAL A 765 4.79 13.74 -1.16
N CYS A 766 3.48 13.97 -1.28
CA CYS A 766 2.58 13.07 -1.98
C CYS A 766 3.03 12.86 -3.43
N LYS A 767 3.29 13.94 -4.19
CA LYS A 767 3.81 13.87 -5.56
C LYS A 767 5.14 13.13 -5.63
N GLN A 768 6.07 13.44 -4.71
CA GLN A 768 7.37 12.77 -4.65
C GLN A 768 7.25 11.26 -4.42
N LEU A 769 6.36 10.84 -3.52
CA LEU A 769 6.17 9.44 -3.13
C LEU A 769 5.23 8.66 -4.05
N GLN A 770 4.56 9.33 -4.99
CA GLN A 770 3.79 8.68 -6.06
C GLN A 770 4.73 8.08 -7.12
N GLU A 771 5.88 8.72 -7.35
CA GLU A 771 6.89 8.27 -8.31
C GLU A 771 8.05 7.49 -7.66
N LYS A 772 8.28 7.67 -6.36
CA LYS A 772 9.43 7.12 -5.64
C LYS A 772 9.01 6.19 -4.49
N PRO A 773 9.89 5.26 -4.08
CA PRO A 773 9.70 4.44 -2.89
C PRO A 773 9.44 5.27 -1.64
N SER A 774 8.66 4.72 -0.71
CA SER A 774 8.32 5.29 0.59
C SER A 774 9.47 5.24 1.59
N ILE A 775 10.58 5.90 1.25
CA ILE A 775 11.77 6.02 2.10
C ILE A 775 11.98 7.47 2.47
N GLN A 776 12.35 7.68 3.74
CA GLN A 776 12.64 9.00 4.31
C GLN A 776 13.63 9.81 3.46
N PHE A 777 14.59 9.15 2.81
CA PHE A 777 15.56 9.75 1.90
C PHE A 777 14.93 10.55 0.75
N TYR A 778 13.87 10.03 0.11
CA TYR A 778 13.21 10.74 -0.99
C TYR A 778 12.41 11.93 -0.49
N VAL A 779 11.80 11.80 0.70
CA VAL A 779 11.15 12.93 1.38
C VAL A 779 12.15 14.02 1.72
N ASP A 780 13.33 13.65 2.24
CA ASP A 780 14.37 14.62 2.58
C ASP A 780 14.93 15.32 1.33
N LYS A 781 15.08 14.58 0.21
CA LYS A 781 15.47 15.13 -1.09
C LYS A 781 14.41 16.00 -1.74
N ALA A 782 13.14 15.84 -1.41
CA ALA A 782 12.05 16.66 -1.93
C ALA A 782 12.15 18.13 -1.47
N PHE A 783 12.99 18.45 -0.49
CA PHE A 783 13.16 19.81 0.05
C PHE A 783 14.61 20.30 -0.08
N PRO A 784 15.13 20.48 -1.31
CA PRO A 784 16.45 21.07 -1.49
C PRO A 784 16.46 22.53 -1.02
N ARG A 785 17.60 23.01 -0.50
CA ARG A 785 17.72 24.39 0.03
C ARG A 785 17.46 25.49 -1.02
N SER A 786 17.48 25.15 -2.30
CA SER A 786 17.30 26.05 -3.45
C SER A 786 15.85 26.26 -3.87
N GLU A 787 14.90 25.42 -3.44
CA GLU A 787 13.49 25.54 -3.83
C GLU A 787 12.66 26.25 -2.75
N GLY A 788 11.68 27.06 -3.17
CA GLY A 788 10.91 27.95 -2.28
C GLY A 788 10.07 27.26 -1.19
N VAL A 789 9.69 25.99 -1.38
CA VAL A 789 8.94 25.21 -0.38
C VAL A 789 9.92 24.53 0.58
N ARG A 790 9.97 25.00 1.83
CA ARG A 790 10.78 24.38 2.90
C ARG A 790 9.99 23.32 3.64
N ARG A 791 10.68 22.26 4.08
CA ARG A 791 10.09 21.27 4.98
C ARG A 791 9.64 21.95 6.28
N PRO A 792 8.38 21.78 6.72
CA PRO A 792 7.93 22.28 8.01
C PRO A 792 8.76 21.70 9.15
N LYS A 793 8.90 22.45 10.24
CA LYS A 793 9.50 21.89 11.46
C LYS A 793 8.62 20.73 11.96
N LEU A 794 9.26 19.70 12.52
CA LEU A 794 8.56 18.48 12.95
C LEU A 794 7.66 18.71 14.18
N ASP A 795 7.81 19.83 14.86
CA ASP A 795 6.98 20.31 15.97
C ASP A 795 5.95 21.37 15.54
N ASN A 796 5.78 21.62 14.23
CA ASN A 796 4.74 22.53 13.74
C ASN A 796 3.34 21.98 14.10
N PRO A 797 2.46 22.78 14.76
CA PRO A 797 1.15 22.32 15.21
C PRO A 797 0.22 21.90 14.08
N HIS A 798 0.21 22.62 12.95
CA HIS A 798 -0.60 22.26 11.79
C HIS A 798 -0.14 20.95 11.15
N LEU A 799 1.16 20.64 11.14
CA LEU A 799 1.67 19.35 10.67
C LEU A 799 1.21 18.19 11.56
N VAL A 800 1.30 18.36 12.89
CA VAL A 800 0.87 17.32 13.83
C VAL A 800 -0.66 17.14 13.78
N GLN A 801 -1.43 18.23 13.67
CA GLN A 801 -2.88 18.16 13.49
C GLN A 801 -3.27 17.48 12.18
N ALA A 802 -2.61 17.82 11.07
CA ALA A 802 -2.84 17.20 9.77
C ALA A 802 -2.56 15.70 9.80
N LEU A 803 -1.51 15.28 10.52
CA LEU A 803 -1.19 13.87 10.70
C LEU A 803 -2.32 13.11 11.43
N VAL A 804 -2.87 13.70 12.50
CA VAL A 804 -3.99 13.10 13.24
C VAL A 804 -5.27 13.08 12.39
N ARG A 805 -5.56 14.15 11.64
CA ARG A 805 -6.69 14.22 10.71
C ARG A 805 -6.58 13.18 9.60
N ALA A 806 -5.40 13.02 9.00
CA ALA A 806 -5.14 12.05 7.94
C ALA A 806 -5.35 10.61 8.44
N ARG A 807 -4.89 10.29 9.65
CA ARG A 807 -5.16 9.00 10.28
C ARG A 807 -6.65 8.74 10.46
N LYS A 808 -7.41 9.73 10.96
CA LYS A 808 -8.86 9.61 11.14
C LYS A 808 -9.57 9.39 9.81
N ALA A 809 -9.23 10.18 8.79
CA ALA A 809 -9.78 10.05 7.44
C ALA A 809 -9.47 8.68 6.83
N ALA A 810 -8.23 8.20 6.92
CA ALA A 810 -7.84 6.89 6.39
C ALA A 810 -8.60 5.74 7.06
N LYS A 811 -8.81 5.80 8.38
CA LYS A 811 -9.62 4.81 9.11
C LYS A 811 -11.10 4.84 8.69
N ALA A 812 -11.69 6.04 8.66
CA ALA A 812 -13.09 6.22 8.28
C ALA A 812 -13.35 5.73 6.84
N SER A 813 -12.51 6.12 5.87
CA SER A 813 -12.66 5.66 4.48
C SER A 813 -12.48 4.15 4.33
N LEU A 814 -11.64 3.51 5.16
CA LEU A 814 -11.50 2.04 5.14
C LEU A 814 -12.75 1.35 5.73
N GLU A 815 -13.34 1.88 6.79
CA GLU A 815 -14.60 1.37 7.37
C GLU A 815 -15.77 1.55 6.40
N GLU A 816 -15.89 2.72 5.78
CA GLU A 816 -16.92 3.01 4.76
C GLU A 816 -16.80 2.07 3.56
N LEU A 817 -15.57 1.85 3.07
CA LEU A 817 -15.31 0.88 2.01
C LEU A 817 -15.79 -0.52 2.41
N LEU A 818 -15.49 -0.97 3.62
CA LEU A 818 -15.86 -2.31 4.09
C LEU A 818 -17.37 -2.47 4.32
N ALA A 819 -18.09 -1.39 4.61
CA ALA A 819 -19.54 -1.40 4.81
C ALA A 819 -20.33 -1.50 3.49
N GLU A 820 -19.76 -1.04 2.37
CA GLU A 820 -20.42 -1.04 1.04
C GLU A 820 -20.26 -2.37 0.29
N ILE A 821 -19.38 -3.26 0.76
CA ILE A 821 -19.00 -4.46 0.02
C ILE A 821 -20.12 -5.51 0.03
N GLY A 822 -20.75 -5.70 -1.13
CA GLY A 822 -21.70 -6.78 -1.42
C GLY A 822 -21.61 -7.24 -2.88
N GLY A 823 -21.91 -8.52 -3.13
CA GLY A 823 -22.18 -9.05 -4.48
C GLY A 823 -21.01 -9.62 -5.30
N ASP A 824 -19.77 -9.17 -5.11
CA ASP A 824 -18.60 -9.70 -5.85
C ASP A 824 -17.86 -10.80 -5.05
N GLU A 825 -17.83 -12.03 -5.59
CA GLU A 825 -17.19 -13.21 -4.99
C GLU A 825 -15.72 -12.97 -4.65
N ARG A 826 -14.96 -12.31 -5.54
CA ARG A 826 -13.53 -12.05 -5.34
C ARG A 826 -13.30 -11.07 -4.19
N VAL A 827 -14.19 -10.08 -4.06
CA VAL A 827 -14.14 -9.10 -2.96
C VAL A 827 -14.51 -9.77 -1.64
N GLN A 828 -15.49 -10.68 -1.65
CA GLN A 828 -15.87 -11.48 -0.48
C GLN A 828 -14.75 -12.43 -0.02
N GLU A 829 -14.04 -13.08 -0.95
CA GLU A 829 -12.89 -13.92 -0.63
C GLU A 829 -11.74 -13.11 0.00
N ALA A 830 -11.45 -11.93 -0.56
CA ALA A 830 -10.46 -11.02 0.00
C ALA A 830 -10.85 -10.56 1.42
N LEU A 831 -12.12 -10.19 1.62
CA LEU A 831 -12.65 -9.79 2.92
C LEU A 831 -12.58 -10.94 3.94
N GLY A 832 -12.98 -12.15 3.54
CA GLY A 832 -12.89 -13.34 4.38
C GLY A 832 -11.45 -13.66 4.80
N THR A 833 -10.50 -13.56 3.88
CA THR A 833 -9.06 -13.74 4.17
C THR A 833 -8.58 -12.78 5.26
N LEU A 834 -8.95 -11.49 5.17
CA LEU A 834 -8.60 -10.48 6.15
C LEU A 834 -9.28 -10.71 7.50
N ALA A 835 -10.58 -11.00 7.50
CA ALA A 835 -11.38 -11.21 8.71
C ALA A 835 -10.92 -12.44 9.49
N VAL A 836 -10.72 -13.59 8.82
CA VAL A 836 -10.22 -14.83 9.43
C VAL A 836 -8.84 -14.62 10.05
N THR A 837 -7.97 -13.88 9.36
CA THR A 837 -6.61 -13.61 9.85
C THR A 837 -6.65 -12.66 11.05
N LYS A 838 -7.48 -11.61 11.01
CA LYS A 838 -7.69 -10.70 12.14
C LYS A 838 -8.21 -11.44 13.36
N ALA A 839 -9.23 -12.30 13.21
CA ALA A 839 -9.76 -13.12 14.31
C ALA A 839 -8.67 -14.01 14.92
N ARG A 840 -7.85 -14.66 14.09
CA ARG A 840 -6.72 -15.50 14.54
C ARG A 840 -5.66 -14.69 15.30
N VAL A 841 -5.32 -13.49 14.81
CA VAL A 841 -4.35 -12.59 15.46
C VAL A 841 -4.86 -12.10 16.81
N LEU A 842 -6.15 -11.76 16.92
CA LEU A 842 -6.78 -11.37 18.19
C LEU A 842 -6.76 -12.53 19.19
N SER A 843 -7.15 -13.74 18.75
CA SER A 843 -7.12 -14.94 19.59
C SER A 843 -5.72 -15.27 20.09
N ARG A 844 -4.68 -15.23 19.22
CA ARG A 844 -3.27 -15.40 19.64
C ARG A 844 -2.80 -14.33 20.62
N ALA A 845 -3.38 -13.13 20.53
CA ALA A 845 -3.13 -12.05 21.47
C ALA A 845 -3.95 -12.19 22.77
N GLY A 846 -4.73 -13.24 22.97
CA GLY A 846 -5.59 -13.42 24.14
C GLY A 846 -6.65 -12.32 24.25
N VAL A 847 -7.12 -11.81 23.11
CA VAL A 847 -8.15 -10.78 23.03
C VAL A 847 -9.49 -11.46 22.73
N GLU A 848 -10.39 -11.40 23.70
CA GLU A 848 -11.78 -11.81 23.55
C GLU A 848 -12.65 -10.57 23.37
N LEU A 849 -13.44 -10.55 22.30
CA LEU A 849 -14.38 -9.47 22.05
C LEU A 849 -15.73 -9.86 22.68
N SER A 850 -16.41 -8.89 23.31
CA SER A 850 -17.81 -9.00 23.78
C SER A 850 -18.76 -9.02 22.60
N GLU A 851 -19.96 -9.61 22.66
CA GLU A 851 -20.88 -9.72 21.49
C GLU A 851 -21.04 -8.43 20.65
N ASP A 852 -21.14 -7.26 21.29
CA ASP A 852 -21.22 -5.93 20.63
C ASP A 852 -19.85 -5.26 20.32
N GLY A 853 -18.77 -6.00 20.50
CA GLY A 853 -17.39 -5.54 20.43
C GLY A 853 -16.92 -5.35 18.99
N ALA A 854 -16.10 -4.33 18.77
CA ALA A 854 -15.47 -4.07 17.48
C ALA A 854 -13.95 -4.13 17.59
N ALA A 855 -13.32 -4.70 16.57
CA ALA A 855 -11.88 -4.65 16.38
C ALA A 855 -11.59 -4.11 14.99
N PHE A 856 -11.22 -2.83 14.92
CA PHE A 856 -10.97 -2.13 13.68
C PHE A 856 -10.24 -2.99 12.62
N PRO A 857 -10.73 -3.05 11.38
CA PRO A 857 -11.94 -2.38 10.86
C PRO A 857 -13.23 -3.24 10.93
N PHE A 858 -13.19 -4.39 11.61
CA PHE A 858 -14.29 -5.37 11.61
C PHE A 858 -15.10 -5.37 12.92
N THR A 859 -16.39 -5.68 12.81
CA THR A 859 -17.24 -5.99 13.96
C THR A 859 -17.05 -7.45 14.39
N GLN A 860 -17.38 -7.78 15.64
CA GLN A 860 -17.35 -9.17 16.10
C GLN A 860 -18.25 -10.08 15.27
N ALA A 861 -19.47 -9.64 14.96
CA ALA A 861 -20.40 -10.42 14.14
C ALA A 861 -19.79 -10.81 12.78
N LEU A 862 -19.10 -9.87 12.13
CA LEU A 862 -18.43 -10.11 10.85
C LEU A 862 -17.22 -11.06 11.01
N LEU A 863 -16.45 -10.92 12.09
CA LEU A 863 -15.34 -11.84 12.36
C LEU A 863 -15.83 -13.27 12.59
N GLN A 864 -16.95 -13.43 13.31
CA GLN A 864 -17.55 -14.73 13.59
C GLN A 864 -18.14 -15.38 12.34
N SER A 865 -18.81 -14.61 11.47
CA SER A 865 -19.41 -15.15 10.24
C SER A 865 -18.36 -15.77 9.33
N TYR A 866 -17.24 -15.08 9.08
CA TYR A 866 -16.15 -15.62 8.28
C TYR A 866 -15.38 -16.73 8.98
N ALA A 867 -15.24 -16.70 10.32
CA ALA A 867 -14.59 -17.77 11.06
C ALA A 867 -15.40 -19.08 11.00
N ALA A 868 -16.73 -19.01 11.08
CA ALA A 868 -17.61 -20.16 10.94
C ALA A 868 -17.52 -20.77 9.52
N GLY A 869 -17.61 -19.93 8.48
CA GLY A 869 -17.47 -20.38 7.08
C GLY A 869 -16.11 -21.02 6.79
N ALA A 870 -15.02 -20.50 7.36
CA ALA A 870 -13.69 -21.10 7.21
C ALA A 870 -13.55 -22.45 7.92
N ALA A 871 -14.22 -22.65 9.06
CA ALA A 871 -14.23 -23.93 9.78
C ALA A 871 -15.02 -25.00 9.02
N GLU A 872 -16.09 -24.60 8.32
CA GLU A 872 -16.91 -25.48 7.49
C GLU A 872 -16.18 -25.89 6.20
N SER A 873 -15.49 -24.94 5.55
CA SER A 873 -14.61 -25.23 4.40
C SER A 873 -13.48 -26.20 4.75
N ARG A 874 -12.85 -26.09 5.92
CA ARG A 874 -11.80 -27.03 6.38
C ARG A 874 -12.29 -28.41 6.76
N LYS A 875 -13.59 -28.62 6.98
CA LYS A 875 -14.15 -29.97 7.18
C LYS A 875 -14.41 -30.69 5.86
N ASN A 876 -14.47 -29.95 4.76
CA ASN A 876 -14.76 -30.45 3.41
C ASN A 876 -13.50 -30.63 2.53
N VAL A 877 -12.32 -30.25 3.04
CA VAL A 877 -10.99 -30.44 2.42
C VAL A 877 -10.19 -31.38 3.31
#